data_AF-A0A7C8MXQ6-F1
#
_entry.id   AF-A0A7C8MXQ6-F1
#
_cell.length_a   1.000
_cell.length_b   1.000
_cell.length_c   1.000
_cell.angle_alpha   90.00
_cell.angle_beta   90.00
_cell.angle_gamma   90.00
#
_symmetry.space_group_name_H-M   'P 1'
#
loop_
_entity.id
_entity.type
_entity.pdbx_description
1 polymer ?
#
loop_
_entity_poly.entity_id
_entity_poly.type
_entity_poly.pdbx_seq_one_letter_code
_entity_poly.pdbx_strand_id
1 'polypeptide(L)'
;MDMEHMSVQVAAADTAAEVAVDAAAADPANRPPKKTSQTCSTCRLRKVRCDGRRDICQNCERLGFTCSFQDAGSPHADSDSVTPFSLPRRRVRLACTNCHSRKARCTGETPKCARCQSQGIECVYRPTKRSAGVSGTTVSTQHGTTDSEHESVASEPPEKRTMTHRDHHGSHHGRNGSSDHPNFDLSGSQLSKRLSHDSLIYPDESLIQRTFNNYFRHVHHVPVFSFLHRASLMQRYHAGMMDRALLLALVGVTSLLTDLGPGMREYGARCIDECQSMVLQDLENPSTIKIQALVLVMKHRILSRRFTSAFMLAATAARFAYALRLNYENPSLCFLARESRRRLMWAFLTIDSGVNGGQADFTLLPPDSLHIQLPCNERNFEFDLPQVTGHLRPLPSQPFSDDVGSLALHVRLLWMRSRVSYCTKNVLNMPESEVAQLPQLIKVLSQELDTFNDHLPASFKFSESNLQLRAYSPRLCVYIMIHVWWRQCHCDLYRIVLSGLKEALPRSSVNRLEPQFVSYCTRQCFEHAIAMVEIFRLIIALDGGLPVTDLDLSVCAYQCARMLYFAYQTNKSELRLTADQVIEHGHRCLQIARAMNHVSAGAAIVSDLEKLISRGLNSGASPNSPEIALVVDTGAVSQSSLSRQVLSQNQHIHLLDEGEAPMVAVPSPSANRSSPGVNTNNSAIPTPASTTATPGPLQNGRDPSFSDLTVSDPNMARPNLPPVVPPDGLDNNNAFEGAMDGFDFALESYGNTGVDSASWFSQEWLNADFAMPVLVCLVAAIALITLPSVFNGKIEPIWANGVQLDTVLIAIMSVYRLALKAIVETCIGQGAWIWVSGFRKGKKEAKLEDFKMFDEASRGLYGALKLLWRMKVSHFACIGSLIALLIQGFETFSSQMVTYTETPTVFVGEAGSAPIRSETWHNIVSNPYYETSLMLSTKAAVYNGIISGSTTADVPVSCATASCSWPIFPSLAVCGACTRSLFDTSCDPQKGCSYSMSSGTSISGAPFGYHFTVTPSNGSSTFPRNSSKAIISIFDMMSLAKTPRDSTVQAYQCGLWFCLRSYNMTVTNGVANRSVIGEWSKSDFEPKNSAHYGEYVFLDIPPEMNANQHTRYSIPSDSLQTLREFMDKLTLGNASQTTNTMTYDTDWIQAMGAATKSFSSLSSWISRLALSLTTDIQLTGTVQSSRNFEYNGTAYIMAPRVEVNWYWIAYPVTLMILAFVYLMQTV
;
A
#
# COMPACT_ATOMS: atom_id res chain seq x y z
N MET A 1 -43.27 -11.40 54.00
CA MET A 1 -43.81 -12.11 52.83
C MET A 1 -42.67 -12.79 52.09
N ASP A 2 -42.00 -13.70 52.83
CA ASP A 2 -41.86 -15.14 52.52
C ASP A 2 -41.27 -15.50 51.14
N MET A 3 -40.03 -16.02 51.08
CA MET A 3 -39.61 -17.45 51.23
C MET A 3 -39.78 -18.26 49.91
N GLU A 4 -38.95 -19.26 49.58
CA GLU A 4 -38.01 -20.07 50.40
C GLU A 4 -36.54 -20.10 49.92
N HIS A 5 -36.13 -21.17 49.21
CA HIS A 5 -34.76 -21.73 49.16
C HIS A 5 -34.49 -22.39 47.78
N MET A 6 -33.35 -23.02 47.42
CA MET A 6 -32.11 -23.51 48.07
C MET A 6 -31.01 -23.49 46.95
N SER A 7 -29.71 -23.23 47.07
CA SER A 7 -28.62 -23.49 48.04
C SER A 7 -28.21 -24.96 48.22
N VAL A 8 -27.05 -25.36 47.68
CA VAL A 8 -26.32 -26.61 48.01
C VAL A 8 -24.80 -26.34 47.95
N GLN A 9 -24.01 -26.90 48.89
CA GLN A 9 -22.55 -26.84 48.92
C GLN A 9 -21.98 -27.98 49.83
N VAL A 10 -20.67 -28.28 49.69
CA VAL A 10 -19.78 -28.99 50.66
C VAL A 10 -19.63 -30.55 50.60
N ALA A 11 -18.56 -30.98 49.90
CA ALA A 11 -17.44 -31.87 50.33
C ALA A 11 -17.46 -33.43 50.35
N ALA A 12 -16.26 -33.97 50.01
CA ALA A 12 -15.51 -35.11 50.59
C ALA A 12 -15.97 -36.58 50.33
N ALA A 13 -15.09 -37.61 50.34
CA ALA A 13 -13.61 -37.71 50.14
C ALA A 13 -13.19 -39.22 50.03
N ASP A 14 -11.88 -39.47 49.77
CA ASP A 14 -11.12 -40.74 49.94
C ASP A 14 -11.53 -41.95 49.05
N THR A 15 -10.69 -42.95 48.73
CA THR A 15 -9.41 -43.45 49.31
C THR A 15 -8.33 -43.74 48.23
N ALA A 16 -7.11 -44.14 48.64
CA ALA A 16 -5.94 -44.34 47.77
C ALA A 16 -5.32 -45.76 47.80
N ALA A 17 -4.54 -46.05 46.74
CA ALA A 17 -3.48 -47.06 46.59
C ALA A 17 -3.80 -48.57 46.63
N GLU A 18 -3.34 -49.31 45.61
CA GLU A 18 -2.49 -50.50 45.80
C GLU A 18 -1.62 -50.84 44.55
N VAL A 19 -0.38 -51.25 44.84
CA VAL A 19 0.61 -52.11 44.11
C VAL A 19 0.73 -52.07 42.55
N ALA A 20 1.98 -51.91 42.11
CA ALA A 20 2.43 -51.91 40.70
C ALA A 20 3.06 -53.26 40.23
N VAL A 21 3.85 -53.21 39.15
CA VAL A 21 4.90 -54.16 38.66
C VAL A 21 4.58 -54.90 37.34
N ASP A 22 5.66 -55.16 36.59
CA ASP A 22 5.85 -55.83 35.28
C ASP A 22 5.56 -55.05 33.98
N ALA A 23 6.45 -55.05 32.97
CA ALA A 23 7.87 -55.44 32.92
C ALA A 23 8.57 -54.77 31.71
N ALA A 24 9.91 -54.63 31.74
CA ALA A 24 10.70 -54.02 30.65
C ALA A 24 11.79 -54.97 30.12
N ALA A 25 11.89 -55.15 28.79
CA ALA A 25 12.99 -55.88 28.14
C ALA A 25 13.14 -55.62 26.62
N ALA A 26 14.39 -55.33 26.20
CA ALA A 26 15.01 -55.64 24.87
C ALA A 26 14.40 -55.07 23.56
N ASP A 27 15.10 -54.89 22.43
CA ASP A 27 16.52 -55.09 22.08
C ASP A 27 16.97 -54.12 20.94
N PRO A 28 18.21 -53.59 20.88
CA PRO A 28 18.61 -52.57 19.91
C PRO A 28 19.28 -53.12 18.63
N ALA A 29 18.65 -54.07 17.92
CA ALA A 29 19.31 -54.88 16.87
C ALA A 29 18.71 -54.81 15.45
N ASN A 30 18.35 -53.62 14.91
CA ASN A 30 18.15 -53.47 13.45
C ASN A 30 18.21 -52.04 12.90
N ARG A 31 19.20 -51.73 12.05
CA ARG A 31 19.24 -50.53 11.17
C ARG A 31 19.99 -50.82 9.86
N PRO A 32 19.34 -50.77 8.67
CA PRO A 32 20.02 -50.95 7.38
C PRO A 32 20.79 -49.69 6.92
N PRO A 33 21.81 -49.83 6.05
CA PRO A 33 22.79 -48.77 5.77
C PRO A 33 22.35 -47.72 4.73
N LYS A 34 22.96 -46.53 4.80
CA LYS A 34 22.77 -45.42 3.84
C LYS A 34 23.46 -45.72 2.50
N LYS A 35 22.77 -45.46 1.38
CA LYS A 35 23.35 -45.46 0.03
C LYS A 35 23.90 -44.08 -0.35
N THR A 36 25.03 -44.05 -1.05
CA THR A 36 25.64 -42.82 -1.57
C THR A 36 25.11 -42.46 -2.96
N SER A 37 25.17 -41.17 -3.32
CA SER A 37 24.57 -40.61 -4.54
C SER A 37 25.64 -40.12 -5.51
N GLN A 38 25.82 -40.81 -6.64
CA GLN A 38 26.51 -40.27 -7.82
C GLN A 38 25.54 -40.11 -9.00
N THR A 39 25.83 -39.14 -9.87
CA THR A 39 24.91 -38.62 -10.90
C THR A 39 25.50 -38.85 -12.29
N CYS A 40 24.77 -39.51 -13.18
CA CYS A 40 25.26 -39.81 -14.53
C CYS A 40 25.50 -38.55 -15.37
N SER A 41 26.39 -38.67 -16.36
CA SER A 41 26.79 -37.63 -17.32
C SER A 41 25.59 -36.93 -17.96
N THR A 42 24.65 -37.70 -18.50
CA THR A 42 23.48 -37.23 -19.24
C THR A 42 22.47 -36.50 -18.36
N CYS A 43 22.22 -36.96 -17.13
CA CYS A 43 21.37 -36.23 -16.17
C CYS A 43 22.06 -34.95 -15.67
N ARG A 44 23.39 -34.99 -15.47
CA ARG A 44 24.21 -33.85 -15.06
C ARG A 44 24.22 -32.74 -16.11
N LEU A 45 24.43 -33.10 -17.39
CA LEU A 45 24.34 -32.19 -18.54
C LEU A 45 22.96 -31.54 -18.68
N ARG A 46 21.89 -32.32 -18.45
CA ARG A 46 20.50 -31.84 -18.54
C ARG A 46 19.98 -31.19 -17.25
N LYS A 47 20.81 -31.11 -16.19
CA LYS A 47 20.47 -30.60 -14.84
C LYS A 47 19.18 -31.21 -14.25
N VAL A 48 18.99 -32.52 -14.43
CA VAL A 48 17.86 -33.28 -13.87
C VAL A 48 18.33 -34.29 -12.81
N ARG A 49 17.45 -34.62 -11.86
CA ARG A 49 17.74 -35.60 -10.81
C ARG A 49 18.05 -36.97 -11.42
N CYS A 50 19.11 -37.61 -10.92
CA CYS A 50 19.52 -38.97 -11.27
C CYS A 50 19.29 -39.89 -10.07
N ASP A 51 18.86 -41.12 -10.33
CA ASP A 51 18.56 -42.18 -9.36
C ASP A 51 19.75 -43.11 -9.06
N GLY A 52 20.90 -42.93 -9.74
CA GLY A 52 22.17 -43.57 -9.39
C GLY A 52 22.28 -45.08 -9.69
N ARG A 53 21.32 -45.67 -10.42
CA ARG A 53 21.45 -47.05 -10.96
C ARG A 53 22.62 -47.09 -11.94
N ARG A 54 23.56 -48.01 -11.75
CA ARG A 54 24.85 -48.04 -12.46
C ARG A 54 24.73 -48.28 -13.97
N ASP A 55 23.79 -49.12 -14.39
CA ASP A 55 23.68 -49.57 -15.79
C ASP A 55 23.02 -48.48 -16.65
N ILE A 56 21.73 -48.21 -16.40
CA ILE A 56 21.01 -47.03 -16.92
C ILE A 56 20.16 -46.46 -15.79
N CYS A 57 20.28 -45.15 -15.54
CA CYS A 57 19.41 -44.47 -14.58
C CYS A 57 18.01 -44.28 -15.17
N GLN A 58 16.98 -44.45 -14.34
CA GLN A 58 15.57 -44.48 -14.73
C GLN A 58 15.12 -43.20 -15.46
N ASN A 59 15.77 -42.07 -15.20
CA ASN A 59 15.47 -40.80 -15.88
C ASN A 59 16.11 -40.69 -17.28
N CYS A 60 17.18 -41.43 -17.56
CA CYS A 60 17.75 -41.59 -18.91
C CYS A 60 17.00 -42.66 -19.71
N GLU A 61 16.74 -43.81 -19.09
CA GLU A 61 15.94 -44.94 -19.62
C GLU A 61 14.60 -44.44 -20.18
N ARG A 62 13.78 -43.81 -19.33
CA ARG A 62 12.47 -43.24 -19.69
C ARG A 62 12.50 -42.22 -20.82
N LEU A 63 13.65 -41.58 -21.07
CA LEU A 63 13.79 -40.52 -22.06
C LEU A 63 14.55 -40.97 -23.32
N GLY A 64 15.01 -42.24 -23.39
CA GLY A 64 15.71 -42.78 -24.56
C GLY A 64 17.13 -42.22 -24.78
N PHE A 65 17.81 -41.76 -23.73
CA PHE A 65 19.18 -41.25 -23.83
C PHE A 65 20.18 -42.21 -23.19
N THR A 66 21.34 -42.40 -23.83
CA THR A 66 22.47 -43.15 -23.28
C THR A 66 22.86 -42.61 -21.90
N CYS A 67 23.13 -43.51 -20.95
CA CYS A 67 23.50 -43.18 -19.58
C CYS A 67 24.93 -43.66 -19.34
N SER A 68 25.79 -42.81 -18.79
CA SER A 68 27.13 -43.22 -18.37
C SER A 68 27.54 -42.55 -17.05
N PHE A 69 28.28 -43.29 -16.24
CA PHE A 69 28.98 -42.81 -15.07
C PHE A 69 30.47 -42.93 -15.39
N GLN A 70 31.22 -41.83 -15.31
CA GLN A 70 32.65 -41.83 -15.60
C GLN A 70 33.43 -42.13 -14.32
N ASP A 71 33.92 -43.37 -14.19
CA ASP A 71 34.91 -43.73 -13.19
C ASP A 71 36.32 -43.27 -13.63
N ALA A 72 37.16 -42.88 -12.67
CA ALA A 72 38.45 -42.28 -12.93
C ALA A 72 39.59 -43.32 -12.93
N GLY A 73 39.83 -44.01 -14.05
CA GLY A 73 41.06 -44.81 -14.22
C GLY A 73 41.14 -45.69 -15.47
N SER A 74 42.28 -45.58 -16.18
CA SER A 74 42.77 -46.45 -17.29
C SER A 74 42.07 -46.33 -18.67
N PRO A 75 42.72 -46.71 -19.81
CA PRO A 75 42.59 -45.95 -21.07
C PRO A 75 42.24 -46.74 -22.36
N HIS A 76 42.00 -45.97 -23.44
CA HIS A 76 42.00 -46.32 -24.89
C HIS A 76 41.05 -47.41 -25.44
N ALA A 77 40.05 -47.00 -26.24
CA ALA A 77 39.65 -47.63 -27.51
C ALA A 77 38.68 -46.73 -28.32
N ASP A 78 38.75 -46.82 -29.65
CA ASP A 78 38.38 -45.81 -30.65
C ASP A 78 36.89 -45.68 -31.10
N SER A 79 36.62 -44.54 -31.77
CA SER A 79 35.79 -44.35 -32.99
C SER A 79 34.26 -44.59 -33.04
N ASP A 80 33.58 -43.49 -33.38
CA ASP A 80 32.61 -43.31 -34.49
C ASP A 80 31.09 -43.59 -34.42
N SER A 81 30.37 -42.61 -35.02
CA SER A 81 28.93 -42.55 -35.36
C SER A 81 27.95 -42.63 -34.17
N VAL A 82 27.08 -41.65 -33.91
CA VAL A 82 26.06 -41.06 -34.81
C VAL A 82 25.68 -39.64 -34.35
N THR A 83 25.40 -38.76 -35.31
CA THR A 83 24.73 -37.46 -35.12
C THR A 83 23.52 -37.37 -36.08
N PRO A 84 22.66 -36.34 -36.02
CA PRO A 84 22.04 -35.74 -34.83
C PRO A 84 20.51 -35.61 -34.97
N PHE A 85 19.77 -35.60 -33.85
CA PHE A 85 18.37 -35.12 -33.84
C PHE A 85 18.16 -34.02 -32.80
N SER A 86 17.96 -32.80 -33.31
CA SER A 86 17.49 -31.62 -32.56
C SER A 86 15.99 -31.39 -32.81
N LEU A 87 15.45 -30.26 -32.34
CA LEU A 87 14.02 -29.83 -32.34
C LEU A 87 13.22 -30.21 -31.06
N PRO A 88 12.11 -29.50 -30.73
CA PRO A 88 12.26 -28.15 -30.20
C PRO A 88 11.39 -27.85 -28.96
N ARG A 89 11.79 -26.87 -28.13
CA ARG A 89 10.92 -26.25 -27.10
C ARG A 89 11.06 -24.73 -27.03
N ARG A 90 10.38 -24.03 -27.94
CA ARG A 90 10.22 -22.57 -27.88
C ARG A 90 8.97 -22.21 -27.08
N ARG A 91 9.10 -21.93 -25.77
CA ARG A 91 8.02 -21.26 -25.01
C ARG A 91 7.97 -19.81 -25.53
N VAL A 92 6.85 -19.43 -26.13
CA VAL A 92 6.65 -18.11 -26.75
C VAL A 92 6.74 -17.02 -25.69
N ARG A 93 7.55 -15.97 -25.96
CA ARG A 93 7.86 -14.90 -24.99
C ARG A 93 6.81 -13.78 -24.95
N LEU A 94 6.01 -13.63 -26.02
CA LEU A 94 4.91 -12.67 -26.14
C LEU A 94 3.83 -13.25 -27.07
N ALA A 95 2.57 -13.25 -26.64
CA ALA A 95 1.43 -13.63 -27.48
C ALA A 95 0.92 -12.41 -28.27
N CYS A 96 0.35 -12.63 -29.46
CA CYS A 96 -0.36 -11.56 -30.18
C CYS A 96 -1.64 -11.15 -29.46
N THR A 97 -2.10 -9.92 -29.69
CA THR A 97 -3.27 -9.34 -29.00
C THR A 97 -4.52 -10.21 -29.13
N ASN A 98 -4.79 -10.75 -30.32
CA ASN A 98 -5.99 -11.54 -30.62
C ASN A 98 -5.99 -12.95 -29.96
N CYS A 99 -4.82 -13.56 -29.77
CA CYS A 99 -4.72 -14.78 -28.99
C CYS A 99 -4.76 -14.51 -27.48
N HIS A 100 -4.20 -13.37 -27.03
CA HIS A 100 -4.20 -12.96 -25.63
C HIS A 100 -5.61 -12.58 -25.13
N SER A 101 -6.34 -11.72 -25.86
CA SER A 101 -7.70 -11.30 -25.49
C SER A 101 -8.67 -12.49 -25.47
N ARG A 102 -8.57 -13.39 -26.45
CA ARG A 102 -9.38 -14.61 -26.56
C ARG A 102 -8.77 -15.80 -25.80
N LYS A 103 -7.95 -15.55 -24.77
CA LYS A 103 -7.33 -16.49 -23.81
C LYS A 103 -6.83 -17.83 -24.40
N ALA A 104 -6.22 -17.81 -25.59
CA ALA A 104 -5.92 -19.03 -26.35
C ALA A 104 -4.48 -19.08 -26.90
N ARG A 105 -4.04 -20.28 -27.27
CA ARG A 105 -2.63 -20.61 -27.50
C ARG A 105 -2.07 -19.92 -28.75
N CYS A 106 -1.07 -19.05 -28.55
CA CYS A 106 -0.31 -18.40 -29.61
C CYS A 106 0.97 -19.20 -29.92
N THR A 107 1.26 -19.43 -31.20
CA THR A 107 2.49 -20.10 -31.67
C THR A 107 3.69 -19.15 -31.75
N GLY A 108 3.46 -17.84 -31.80
CA GLY A 108 4.52 -16.84 -31.71
C GLY A 108 5.28 -16.55 -33.01
N GLU A 109 4.82 -17.04 -34.16
CA GLU A 109 5.37 -16.61 -35.45
C GLU A 109 4.98 -15.16 -35.78
N THR A 110 5.88 -14.47 -36.46
CA THR A 110 5.73 -13.10 -36.99
C THR A 110 5.92 -13.15 -38.51
N PRO A 111 5.10 -12.46 -39.32
CA PRO A 111 4.16 -11.41 -38.93
C PRO A 111 2.82 -11.91 -38.35
N LYS A 112 2.36 -13.12 -38.71
CA LYS A 112 1.12 -13.70 -38.18
C LYS A 112 1.41 -15.06 -37.52
N CYS A 113 0.77 -15.34 -36.39
CA CYS A 113 0.84 -16.66 -35.76
C CYS A 113 -0.14 -17.63 -36.45
N ALA A 114 0.21 -18.91 -36.51
CA ALA A 114 -0.56 -19.94 -37.21
C ALA A 114 -2.08 -19.94 -36.91
N ARG A 115 -2.49 -19.69 -35.65
CA ARG A 115 -3.91 -19.63 -35.26
C ARG A 115 -4.65 -18.41 -35.83
N CYS A 116 -4.03 -17.23 -35.85
CA CYS A 116 -4.66 -16.07 -36.47
C CYS A 116 -4.67 -16.19 -38.00
N GLN A 117 -3.62 -16.78 -38.58
CA GLN A 117 -3.55 -17.09 -40.01
C GLN A 117 -4.65 -18.07 -40.44
N SER A 118 -4.86 -19.18 -39.71
CA SER A 118 -5.87 -20.19 -40.07
C SER A 118 -7.32 -19.73 -39.87
N GLN A 119 -7.57 -18.71 -39.06
CA GLN A 119 -8.90 -18.11 -38.88
C GLN A 119 -9.10 -16.80 -39.66
N GLY A 120 -8.12 -16.36 -40.46
CA GLY A 120 -8.19 -15.09 -41.20
C GLY A 120 -8.17 -13.82 -40.33
N ILE A 121 -7.87 -13.94 -39.04
CA ILE A 121 -7.96 -12.86 -38.05
C ILE A 121 -6.66 -12.02 -38.05
N GLU A 122 -6.79 -10.71 -37.85
CA GLU A 122 -5.65 -9.80 -37.74
C GLU A 122 -4.76 -10.15 -36.53
N CYS A 123 -3.45 -10.26 -36.76
CA CYS A 123 -2.47 -10.73 -35.78
C CYS A 123 -1.48 -9.64 -35.37
N VAL A 124 -1.93 -8.71 -34.52
CA VAL A 124 -1.09 -7.62 -34.04
C VAL A 124 -0.25 -8.06 -32.83
N TYR A 125 1.06 -7.78 -32.85
CA TYR A 125 1.93 -7.85 -31.68
C TYR A 125 2.23 -6.41 -31.23
N ARG A 126 1.87 -6.04 -30.00
CA ARG A 126 2.19 -4.70 -29.45
C ARG A 126 3.66 -4.65 -28.99
N PRO A 127 4.45 -3.66 -29.43
CA PRO A 127 5.83 -3.51 -28.97
C PRO A 127 5.87 -3.05 -27.50
N THR A 128 6.71 -3.69 -26.68
CA THR A 128 7.02 -3.24 -25.32
C THR A 128 8.22 -2.29 -25.33
N LYS A 129 8.34 -1.42 -24.31
CA LYS A 129 9.40 -0.39 -24.21
C LYS A 129 10.86 -0.89 -24.07
N ARG A 130 11.14 -2.16 -24.40
CA ARG A 130 12.49 -2.72 -24.59
C ARG A 130 12.55 -3.69 -25.79
N SER A 131 12.00 -3.28 -26.94
CA SER A 131 12.20 -3.99 -28.21
C SER A 131 11.92 -3.11 -29.45
N ALA A 132 12.95 -2.44 -29.95
CA ALA A 132 13.01 -1.93 -31.32
C ALA A 132 14.46 -2.14 -31.82
N GLY A 133 14.72 -2.92 -32.87
CA GLY A 133 13.80 -3.79 -33.61
C GLY A 133 14.57 -4.88 -34.37
N VAL A 134 13.85 -5.79 -35.03
CA VAL A 134 14.45 -6.75 -35.98
C VAL A 134 13.56 -6.86 -37.22
N SER A 135 14.02 -6.24 -38.31
CA SER A 135 13.61 -6.49 -39.70
C SER A 135 14.73 -5.94 -40.60
N GLY A 136 15.30 -6.69 -41.54
CA GLY A 136 15.10 -8.12 -41.79
C GLY A 136 15.63 -8.57 -43.15
N THR A 137 16.94 -8.82 -43.27
CA THR A 137 17.63 -9.33 -44.49
C THR A 137 17.61 -8.36 -45.70
N THR A 138 18.47 -8.43 -46.72
CA THR A 138 19.41 -9.49 -47.17
C THR A 138 20.59 -8.92 -48.00
N VAL A 139 21.70 -9.66 -48.11
CA VAL A 139 22.62 -9.76 -49.29
C VAL A 139 23.51 -8.54 -49.69
N SER A 140 24.79 -8.64 -49.27
CA SER A 140 26.01 -8.72 -50.12
C SER A 140 26.71 -7.50 -50.78
N THR A 141 28.06 -7.55 -50.67
CA THR A 141 29.13 -7.11 -51.60
C THR A 141 29.47 -5.63 -51.88
N GLN A 142 30.71 -5.29 -51.47
CA GLN A 142 31.78 -4.55 -52.20
C GLN A 142 31.81 -3.00 -52.34
N HIS A 143 32.99 -2.47 -51.93
CA HIS A 143 33.77 -1.35 -52.51
C HIS A 143 33.30 0.12 -52.40
N GLY A 144 34.30 1.03 -52.51
CA GLY A 144 34.17 2.51 -52.56
C GLY A 144 33.94 3.16 -51.19
N THR A 145 34.87 3.81 -50.47
CA THR A 145 35.89 4.84 -50.76
C THR A 145 35.38 6.28 -50.98
N THR A 146 36.14 7.23 -50.42
CA THR A 146 36.35 8.62 -50.83
C THR A 146 35.20 9.65 -50.75
N ASP A 147 35.28 10.45 -49.67
CA ASP A 147 35.64 11.89 -49.70
C ASP A 147 34.60 13.01 -49.50
N SER A 148 35.13 14.09 -48.89
CA SER A 148 34.69 15.49 -48.85
C SER A 148 33.39 15.84 -48.09
N GLU A 149 33.32 16.92 -47.29
CA GLU A 149 34.38 17.87 -46.86
C GLU A 149 34.01 18.60 -45.55
N HIS A 150 35.05 19.17 -44.92
CA HIS A 150 35.19 20.46 -44.20
C HIS A 150 33.94 21.37 -44.01
N GLU A 151 33.82 22.23 -42.98
CA GLU A 151 34.79 23.00 -42.16
C GLU A 151 34.06 23.59 -40.90
N SER A 152 34.62 24.23 -39.84
CA SER A 152 35.98 24.64 -39.44
C SER A 152 36.11 24.75 -37.88
N VAL A 153 37.31 24.44 -37.33
CA VAL A 153 38.23 25.32 -36.53
C VAL A 153 37.65 26.24 -35.40
N ALA A 154 38.22 26.39 -34.17
CA ALA A 154 39.58 26.12 -33.65
C ALA A 154 39.67 25.77 -32.12
N SER A 155 40.71 24.99 -31.77
CA SER A 155 41.80 25.20 -30.77
C SER A 155 41.53 25.84 -29.39
N GLU A 156 41.98 25.32 -28.22
CA GLU A 156 43.34 24.93 -27.75
C GLU A 156 44.30 26.13 -27.48
N PRO A 157 45.35 26.07 -26.58
CA PRO A 157 46.13 24.89 -26.16
C PRO A 157 46.54 24.91 -24.62
N PRO A 158 47.68 24.36 -24.07
CA PRO A 158 47.67 23.61 -22.78
C PRO A 158 48.88 23.87 -21.82
N GLU A 159 49.46 22.81 -21.21
CA GLU A 159 50.78 22.68 -20.50
C GLU A 159 50.89 22.94 -18.98
N LYS A 160 51.81 22.32 -18.19
CA LYS A 160 52.49 20.98 -18.19
C LYS A 160 53.14 20.65 -16.80
N ARG A 161 53.40 19.35 -16.59
CA ARG A 161 54.45 18.62 -15.79
C ARG A 161 55.51 19.43 -14.96
N THR A 162 56.12 18.90 -13.88
CA THR A 162 57.09 17.75 -13.89
C THR A 162 57.43 17.19 -12.48
N MET A 163 58.05 16.01 -12.41
CA MET A 163 58.52 15.25 -11.22
C MET A 163 59.81 15.86 -10.57
N THR A 164 60.27 15.45 -9.37
CA THR A 164 61.08 14.22 -9.05
C THR A 164 60.74 13.61 -7.65
N HIS A 165 60.84 12.30 -7.33
CA HIS A 165 62.02 11.38 -7.28
C HIS A 165 63.07 11.78 -6.20
N ARG A 166 63.70 10.89 -5.38
CA ARG A 166 63.71 9.39 -5.30
C ARG A 166 64.49 8.84 -4.06
N ASP A 167 64.54 7.49 -3.94
CA ASP A 167 65.60 6.61 -3.34
C ASP A 167 65.64 6.42 -1.80
N HIS A 168 66.12 5.31 -1.22
CA HIS A 168 66.62 3.96 -1.65
C HIS A 168 66.28 2.97 -0.48
N HIS A 169 66.30 1.63 -0.48
CA HIS A 169 66.73 0.46 -1.29
C HIS A 169 65.72 -0.70 -1.01
N GLY A 170 65.77 -1.94 -1.53
CA GLY A 170 66.56 -2.54 -2.63
C GLY A 170 66.50 -4.09 -2.66
N SER A 171 66.01 -4.66 -3.78
CA SER A 171 66.37 -5.96 -4.43
C SER A 171 66.38 -7.30 -3.66
N HIS A 172 66.14 -8.49 -4.23
CA HIS A 172 65.69 -9.01 -5.56
C HIS A 172 65.24 -10.49 -5.35
N HIS A 173 64.66 -11.28 -6.27
CA HIS A 173 64.37 -11.28 -7.73
C HIS A 173 62.96 -11.94 -7.94
N GLY A 174 62.43 -12.31 -9.12
CA GLY A 174 62.90 -12.32 -10.52
C GLY A 174 61.75 -12.50 -11.53
N ARG A 175 62.07 -12.50 -12.84
CA ARG A 175 61.12 -12.39 -13.98
C ARG A 175 60.32 -13.67 -14.32
N ASN A 176 59.09 -13.52 -14.83
CA ASN A 176 58.74 -13.79 -16.24
C ASN A 176 57.26 -13.47 -16.58
N GLY A 177 56.98 -13.14 -17.85
CA GLY A 177 55.62 -13.20 -18.44
C GLY A 177 55.00 -11.89 -18.95
N SER A 178 55.10 -11.66 -20.26
CA SER A 178 54.17 -10.93 -21.18
C SER A 178 53.34 -9.72 -20.70
N SER A 179 53.47 -8.62 -21.44
CA SER A 179 52.48 -7.53 -21.50
C SER A 179 51.39 -7.79 -22.56
N ASP A 180 50.38 -6.90 -22.54
CA ASP A 180 49.58 -6.39 -23.69
C ASP A 180 48.04 -6.51 -23.53
N HIS A 181 47.38 -5.35 -23.62
CA HIS A 181 45.94 -5.14 -23.78
C HIS A 181 45.60 -4.96 -25.28
N PRO A 182 44.31 -4.94 -25.71
CA PRO A 182 43.06 -5.24 -24.99
C PRO A 182 42.19 -6.33 -25.68
N ASN A 183 41.00 -6.59 -25.14
CA ASN A 183 39.89 -7.36 -25.75
C ASN A 183 40.17 -8.79 -26.22
N PHE A 184 39.72 -9.80 -25.46
CA PHE A 184 38.75 -10.79 -26.00
C PHE A 184 38.04 -11.61 -24.90
N ASP A 185 36.79 -11.97 -25.21
CA ASP A 185 36.05 -13.21 -24.87
C ASP A 185 35.85 -13.84 -23.47
N LEU A 186 34.68 -14.49 -23.40
CA LEU A 186 34.28 -15.71 -22.66
C LEU A 186 34.38 -15.84 -21.12
N SER A 187 33.29 -16.41 -20.58
CA SER A 187 33.27 -17.45 -19.54
C SER A 187 33.85 -17.17 -18.15
N GLY A 188 33.04 -16.54 -17.29
CA GLY A 188 33.17 -16.68 -15.83
C GLY A 188 31.81 -16.53 -15.14
N SER A 189 31.15 -17.56 -14.59
CA SER A 189 31.51 -18.97 -14.39
C SER A 189 32.70 -19.27 -13.45
N GLN A 190 33.31 -18.27 -12.81
CA GLN A 190 34.25 -18.46 -11.67
C GLN A 190 34.11 -17.42 -10.53
N LEU A 191 33.23 -16.40 -10.64
CA LEU A 191 32.99 -15.43 -9.53
C LEU A 191 31.83 -15.81 -8.59
N SER A 192 31.52 -17.10 -8.47
CA SER A 192 30.72 -17.67 -7.37
C SER A 192 31.57 -18.59 -6.47
N LYS A 193 32.90 -18.37 -6.46
CA LYS A 193 33.90 -19.15 -5.70
C LYS A 193 34.81 -18.29 -4.79
N ARG A 194 34.43 -17.04 -4.54
CA ARG A 194 35.08 -16.13 -3.55
C ARG A 194 34.10 -15.51 -2.53
N LEU A 195 32.95 -16.16 -2.32
CA LEU A 195 32.24 -16.10 -1.05
C LEU A 195 32.19 -17.52 -0.48
N SER A 196 33.34 -17.98 0.00
CA SER A 196 33.34 -18.99 1.07
C SER A 196 32.51 -18.43 2.22
N HIS A 197 31.50 -19.18 2.67
CA HIS A 197 30.70 -18.80 3.83
C HIS A 197 31.63 -18.67 5.04
N ASP A 198 31.95 -17.43 5.44
CA ASP A 198 32.57 -17.16 6.74
C ASP A 198 31.52 -17.55 7.79
N SER A 199 31.65 -18.79 8.24
CA SER A 199 30.58 -19.50 8.92
C SER A 199 30.47 -18.92 10.32
N LEU A 200 29.34 -18.27 10.64
CA LEU A 200 29.19 -17.49 11.86
C LEU A 200 29.56 -18.34 13.07
N ILE A 201 30.71 -18.03 13.67
CA ILE A 201 31.20 -18.68 14.88
C ILE A 201 30.12 -18.50 15.94
N TYR A 202 29.60 -19.61 16.44
CA TYR A 202 28.53 -19.61 17.44
C TYR A 202 29.01 -18.92 18.73
N PRO A 203 28.17 -18.13 19.43
CA PRO A 203 28.62 -17.40 20.62
C PRO A 203 29.06 -18.39 21.70
N ASP A 204 30.20 -18.12 22.33
CA ASP A 204 30.73 -18.94 23.40
C ASP A 204 29.92 -18.75 24.70
N GLU A 205 30.07 -19.68 25.64
CA GLU A 205 29.32 -19.62 26.90
C GLU A 205 29.60 -18.33 27.71
N SER A 206 30.81 -17.78 27.68
CA SER A 206 31.12 -16.54 28.40
C SER A 206 30.41 -15.32 27.80
N LEU A 207 30.29 -15.26 26.46
CA LEU A 207 29.49 -14.24 25.77
C LEU A 207 28.00 -14.43 26.03
N ILE A 208 27.48 -15.66 26.04
CA ILE A 208 26.06 -15.92 26.31
C ILE A 208 25.69 -15.48 27.73
N GLN A 209 26.48 -15.87 28.74
CA GLN A 209 26.25 -15.46 30.13
C GLN A 209 26.37 -13.92 30.30
N ARG A 210 27.36 -13.28 29.66
CA ARG A 210 27.52 -11.82 29.65
C ARG A 210 26.35 -11.11 28.96
N THR A 211 25.82 -11.69 27.89
CA THR A 211 24.66 -11.20 27.14
C THR A 211 23.41 -11.24 28.02
N PHE A 212 23.07 -12.38 28.63
CA PHE A 212 21.88 -12.47 29.48
C PHE A 212 21.95 -11.54 30.69
N ASN A 213 23.13 -11.39 31.30
CA ASN A 213 23.32 -10.46 32.43
C ASN A 213 23.06 -9.00 32.00
N ASN A 214 23.71 -8.52 30.93
CA ASN A 214 23.48 -7.16 30.42
C ASN A 214 22.04 -6.95 29.92
N TYR A 215 21.46 -7.94 29.25
CA TYR A 215 20.09 -7.88 28.76
C TYR A 215 19.10 -7.68 29.92
N PHE A 216 19.11 -8.55 30.93
CA PHE A 216 18.17 -8.45 32.05
C PHE A 216 18.49 -7.34 33.06
N ARG A 217 19.71 -6.79 33.06
CA ARG A 217 20.11 -5.67 33.92
C ARG A 217 19.82 -4.29 33.31
N HIS A 218 19.84 -4.18 31.98
CA HIS A 218 19.79 -2.88 31.28
C HIS A 218 18.77 -2.84 30.14
N VAL A 219 18.69 -3.85 29.28
CA VAL A 219 17.89 -3.82 28.04
C VAL A 219 16.42 -4.17 28.28
N HIS A 220 16.14 -5.20 29.08
CA HIS A 220 14.80 -5.75 29.35
C HIS A 220 13.81 -4.75 29.97
N HIS A 221 14.31 -3.66 30.56
CA HIS A 221 13.47 -2.63 31.19
C HIS A 221 12.98 -1.56 30.20
N VAL A 222 13.54 -1.51 28.97
CA VAL A 222 12.97 -0.71 27.88
C VAL A 222 11.67 -1.39 27.42
N PRO A 223 10.53 -0.68 27.32
CA PRO A 223 9.20 -1.28 27.11
C PRO A 223 9.09 -2.32 25.99
N VAL A 224 9.73 -2.07 24.84
CA VAL A 224 9.70 -2.95 23.66
C VAL A 224 10.45 -4.29 23.86
N PHE A 225 11.24 -4.44 24.91
CA PHE A 225 11.98 -5.66 25.24
C PHE A 225 11.43 -6.40 26.47
N SER A 226 10.42 -5.87 27.15
CA SER A 226 9.98 -6.34 28.47
C SER A 226 9.00 -7.53 28.43
N PHE A 227 9.28 -8.52 27.56
CA PHE A 227 8.41 -9.67 27.28
C PHE A 227 9.01 -11.05 27.60
N LEU A 228 10.31 -11.14 27.92
CA LEU A 228 10.97 -12.41 28.24
C LEU A 228 11.06 -12.63 29.75
N HIS A 229 10.46 -13.71 30.27
CA HIS A 229 10.61 -14.04 31.69
C HIS A 229 12.01 -14.58 32.00
N ARG A 230 12.71 -13.94 32.95
CA ARG A 230 14.12 -14.23 33.25
C ARG A 230 14.35 -15.67 33.72
N ALA A 231 13.58 -16.14 34.71
CA ALA A 231 13.81 -17.47 35.29
C ALA A 231 13.58 -18.57 34.23
N SER A 232 12.45 -18.50 33.52
CA SER A 232 12.12 -19.48 32.47
C SER A 232 13.13 -19.48 31.30
N LEU A 233 13.68 -18.32 30.91
CA LEU A 233 14.71 -18.26 29.86
C LEU A 233 16.03 -18.89 30.33
N MET A 234 16.49 -18.57 31.55
CA MET A 234 17.70 -19.15 32.12
C MET A 234 17.57 -20.67 32.32
N GLN A 235 16.42 -21.14 32.83
CA GLN A 235 16.11 -22.57 32.96
C GLN A 235 16.16 -23.27 31.60
N ARG A 236 15.53 -22.69 30.57
CA ARG A 236 15.52 -23.22 29.21
C ARG A 236 16.92 -23.25 28.57
N TYR A 237 17.79 -22.29 28.92
CA TYR A 237 19.21 -22.30 28.52
C TYR A 237 20.00 -23.42 29.21
N HIS A 238 19.92 -23.53 30.54
CA HIS A 238 20.65 -24.58 31.28
C HIS A 238 20.16 -26.00 30.94
N ALA A 239 18.90 -26.16 30.53
CA ALA A 239 18.35 -27.42 30.01
C ALA A 239 18.73 -27.71 28.54
N GLY A 240 19.54 -26.87 27.88
CA GLY A 240 19.96 -27.06 26.49
C GLY A 240 18.86 -26.84 25.43
N MET A 241 17.69 -26.34 25.84
CA MET A 241 16.50 -26.16 24.98
C MET A 241 16.37 -24.76 24.37
N MET A 242 17.42 -23.93 24.47
CA MET A 242 17.42 -22.56 23.95
C MET A 242 17.33 -22.54 22.42
N ASP A 243 16.44 -21.73 21.87
CA ASP A 243 16.35 -21.55 20.42
C ASP A 243 17.54 -20.72 19.87
N ARG A 244 18.08 -21.15 18.74
CA ARG A 244 19.25 -20.53 18.11
C ARG A 244 18.94 -19.16 17.51
N ALA A 245 17.76 -18.95 16.93
CA ALA A 245 17.41 -17.66 16.35
C ALA A 245 17.20 -16.61 17.46
N LEU A 246 16.43 -16.94 18.51
CA LEU A 246 16.23 -16.08 19.67
C LEU A 246 17.55 -15.73 20.38
N LEU A 247 18.46 -16.69 20.56
CA LEU A 247 19.76 -16.42 21.18
C LEU A 247 20.60 -15.44 20.36
N LEU A 248 20.69 -15.65 19.04
CA LEU A 248 21.43 -14.76 18.14
C LEU A 248 20.81 -13.35 18.09
N ALA A 249 19.48 -13.24 18.18
CA ALA A 249 18.78 -11.96 18.28
C ALA A 249 19.08 -11.23 19.60
N LEU A 250 19.15 -11.96 20.73
CA LEU A 250 19.51 -11.41 22.03
C LEU A 250 20.95 -10.91 22.08
N VAL A 251 21.92 -11.67 21.56
CA VAL A 251 23.32 -11.22 21.41
C VAL A 251 23.37 -9.95 20.56
N GLY A 252 22.67 -9.94 19.42
CA GLY A 252 22.58 -8.79 18.52
C GLY A 252 22.10 -7.51 19.19
N VAL A 253 20.88 -7.51 19.74
CA VAL A 253 20.29 -6.33 20.41
C VAL A 253 21.16 -5.87 21.60
N THR A 254 21.65 -6.82 22.40
CA THR A 254 22.43 -6.49 23.61
C THR A 254 23.79 -5.88 23.25
N SER A 255 24.48 -6.38 22.22
CA SER A 255 25.74 -5.82 21.74
C SER A 255 25.62 -4.38 21.19
N LEU A 256 24.43 -4.04 20.66
CA LEU A 256 24.17 -2.73 20.09
C LEU A 256 23.86 -1.68 21.16
N LEU A 257 23.19 -2.08 22.25
CA LEU A 257 22.70 -1.18 23.33
C LEU A 257 23.55 -1.19 24.62
N THR A 258 24.49 -2.13 24.75
CA THR A 258 25.41 -2.24 25.89
C THR A 258 26.81 -2.59 25.40
N ASP A 259 27.84 -2.34 26.21
CA ASP A 259 29.19 -2.81 25.88
C ASP A 259 29.38 -4.27 26.31
N LEU A 260 29.59 -5.15 25.32
CA LEU A 260 29.95 -6.55 25.54
C LEU A 260 31.46 -6.81 25.29
N GLY A 261 32.20 -5.82 24.80
CA GLY A 261 33.60 -5.90 24.39
C GLY A 261 33.85 -5.36 22.96
N PRO A 262 35.12 -5.18 22.57
CA PRO A 262 35.49 -4.70 21.24
C PRO A 262 35.07 -5.68 20.13
N GLY A 263 34.62 -5.16 18.99
CA GLY A 263 34.17 -5.96 17.83
C GLY A 263 32.81 -6.66 18.00
N MET A 264 32.17 -6.53 19.18
CA MET A 264 30.95 -7.27 19.49
C MET A 264 29.70 -6.72 18.80
N ARG A 265 29.70 -5.46 18.37
CA ARG A 265 28.60 -4.86 17.59
C ARG A 265 28.55 -5.42 16.17
N GLU A 266 29.71 -5.58 15.55
CA GLU A 266 29.89 -6.14 14.21
C GLU A 266 29.56 -7.64 14.23
N TYR A 267 29.96 -8.34 15.30
CA TYR A 267 29.56 -9.73 15.55
C TYR A 267 28.04 -9.87 15.79
N GLY A 268 27.44 -9.02 16.63
CA GLY A 268 26.01 -9.00 16.91
C GLY A 268 25.17 -8.66 15.68
N ALA A 269 25.64 -7.76 14.81
CA ALA A 269 25.02 -7.48 13.53
C ALA A 269 24.97 -8.72 12.63
N ARG A 270 26.05 -9.52 12.57
CA ARG A 270 26.06 -10.82 11.87
C ARG A 270 25.12 -11.84 12.52
N CYS A 271 24.99 -11.85 13.85
CA CYS A 271 24.02 -12.68 14.57
C CYS A 271 22.57 -12.34 14.18
N ILE A 272 22.25 -11.05 14.01
CA ILE A 272 20.94 -10.58 13.56
C ILE A 272 20.67 -10.98 12.10
N ASP A 273 21.69 -10.91 11.24
CA ASP A 273 21.57 -11.30 9.83
C ASP A 273 21.34 -12.83 9.69
N GLU A 274 22.05 -13.66 10.46
CA GLU A 274 21.83 -15.12 10.55
C GLU A 274 20.47 -15.47 11.18
N CYS A 275 20.07 -14.80 12.26
CA CYS A 275 18.74 -14.97 12.87
C CYS A 275 17.62 -14.69 11.87
N GLN A 276 17.71 -13.57 11.13
CA GLN A 276 16.74 -13.23 10.10
C GLN A 276 16.72 -14.31 9.00
N SER A 277 17.88 -14.84 8.62
CA SER A 277 18.01 -15.93 7.64
C SER A 277 17.26 -17.19 8.10
N MET A 278 17.43 -17.60 9.37
CA MET A 278 16.73 -18.76 9.94
C MET A 278 15.21 -18.62 9.91
N VAL A 279 14.68 -17.47 10.38
CA VAL A 279 13.23 -17.25 10.42
C VAL A 279 12.62 -17.15 9.01
N LEU A 280 13.35 -16.60 8.03
CA LEU A 280 12.88 -16.49 6.65
C LEU A 280 13.04 -17.79 5.83
N GLN A 281 13.86 -18.74 6.26
CA GLN A 281 13.95 -20.08 5.66
C GLN A 281 12.82 -21.02 6.10
N ASP A 282 12.22 -20.75 7.27
CA ASP A 282 11.17 -21.58 7.87
C ASP A 282 9.92 -20.74 8.18
N LEU A 283 9.34 -20.19 7.11
CA LEU A 283 8.13 -19.35 7.15
C LEU A 283 6.82 -20.15 7.30
N GLU A 284 6.84 -21.44 7.00
CA GLU A 284 5.65 -22.30 7.00
C GLU A 284 5.21 -22.67 8.43
N ASN A 285 6.14 -22.67 9.39
CA ASN A 285 5.91 -23.04 10.78
C ASN A 285 5.96 -21.80 11.71
N PRO A 286 4.90 -20.99 11.85
CA PRO A 286 4.91 -19.87 12.80
C PRO A 286 5.06 -20.38 14.24
N SER A 287 5.83 -19.69 15.07
CA SER A 287 5.95 -19.97 16.51
C SER A 287 6.11 -18.69 17.33
N THR A 288 5.80 -18.75 18.63
CA THR A 288 5.92 -17.59 19.53
C THR A 288 7.38 -17.13 19.62
N ILE A 289 8.32 -18.08 19.64
CA ILE A 289 9.76 -17.79 19.67
C ILE A 289 10.24 -17.06 18.40
N LYS A 290 9.70 -17.40 17.21
CA LYS A 290 10.00 -16.65 15.97
C LYS A 290 9.51 -15.20 16.05
N ILE A 291 8.37 -14.93 16.67
CA ILE A 291 7.88 -13.56 16.88
C ILE A 291 8.77 -12.81 17.88
N GLN A 292 9.17 -13.44 18.99
CA GLN A 292 10.13 -12.87 19.95
C GLN A 292 11.45 -12.47 19.28
N ALA A 293 12.01 -13.36 18.44
CA ALA A 293 13.21 -13.08 17.65
C ALA A 293 12.99 -11.95 16.63
N LEU A 294 11.85 -11.94 15.91
CA LEU A 294 11.51 -10.89 14.95
C LEU A 294 11.38 -9.51 15.61
N VAL A 295 10.80 -9.39 16.81
CA VAL A 295 10.70 -8.12 17.55
C VAL A 295 12.09 -7.56 17.88
N LEU A 296 13.00 -8.41 18.35
CA LEU A 296 14.40 -8.04 18.59
C LEU A 296 15.12 -7.62 17.29
N VAL A 297 14.98 -8.40 16.22
CA VAL A 297 15.55 -8.08 14.90
C VAL A 297 15.01 -6.74 14.36
N MET A 298 13.69 -6.51 14.40
CA MET A 298 13.08 -5.26 13.95
C MET A 298 13.63 -4.05 14.70
N LYS A 299 13.74 -4.11 16.03
CA LYS A 299 14.27 -2.98 16.80
C LYS A 299 15.77 -2.78 16.56
N HIS A 300 16.57 -3.84 16.42
CA HIS A 300 17.97 -3.74 15.99
C HIS A 300 18.09 -3.09 14.59
N ARG A 301 17.22 -3.45 13.64
CA ARG A 301 17.18 -2.83 12.29
C ARG A 301 16.84 -1.34 12.35
N ILE A 302 15.89 -0.94 13.19
CA ILE A 302 15.54 0.48 13.44
C ILE A 302 16.75 1.24 14.01
N LEU A 303 17.38 0.72 15.07
CA LEU A 303 18.57 1.32 15.68
C LEU A 303 19.79 1.38 14.72
N SER A 304 19.88 0.41 13.80
CA SER A 304 20.86 0.35 12.70
C SER A 304 20.53 1.26 11.50
N ARG A 305 19.46 2.07 11.56
CA ARG A 305 18.95 2.89 10.43
C ARG A 305 18.49 2.08 9.19
N ARG A 306 18.27 0.77 9.32
CA ARG A 306 17.84 -0.18 8.27
C ARG A 306 16.30 -0.35 8.22
N PHE A 307 15.56 0.77 8.20
CA PHE A 307 14.10 0.82 8.39
C PHE A 307 13.29 -0.09 7.45
N THR A 308 13.62 -0.17 6.16
CA THR A 308 12.90 -1.01 5.17
C THR A 308 12.88 -2.49 5.56
N SER A 309 13.95 -2.97 6.21
CA SER A 309 14.00 -4.34 6.73
C SER A 309 13.06 -4.53 7.91
N ALA A 310 12.98 -3.56 8.83
CA ALA A 310 12.03 -3.62 9.94
C ALA A 310 10.56 -3.59 9.45
N PHE A 311 10.23 -2.71 8.51
CA PHE A 311 8.89 -2.60 7.91
C PHE A 311 8.42 -3.92 7.29
N MET A 312 9.26 -4.56 6.47
CA MET A 312 8.91 -5.83 5.83
C MET A 312 8.82 -7.00 6.82
N LEU A 313 9.66 -7.01 7.87
CA LEU A 313 9.60 -8.04 8.91
C LEU A 313 8.36 -7.89 9.82
N ALA A 314 7.86 -6.67 10.04
CA ALA A 314 6.62 -6.42 10.77
C ALA A 314 5.43 -7.11 10.11
N ALA A 315 5.30 -7.00 8.78
CA ALA A 315 4.24 -7.66 8.02
C ALA A 315 4.29 -9.20 8.09
N THR A 316 5.47 -9.79 8.36
CA THR A 316 5.62 -11.23 8.64
C THR A 316 5.27 -11.55 10.09
N ALA A 317 5.76 -10.77 11.06
CA ALA A 317 5.47 -10.93 12.49
C ALA A 317 3.96 -10.83 12.79
N ALA A 318 3.24 -9.92 12.13
CA ALA A 318 1.79 -9.78 12.26
C ALA A 318 1.04 -11.03 11.78
N ARG A 319 1.42 -11.61 10.63
CA ARG A 319 0.81 -12.86 10.15
C ARG A 319 1.05 -14.02 11.12
N PHE A 320 2.25 -14.14 11.68
CA PHE A 320 2.54 -15.14 12.72
C PHE A 320 1.71 -14.91 14.00
N ALA A 321 1.61 -13.67 14.47
CA ALA A 321 0.87 -13.32 15.69
C ALA A 321 -0.64 -13.60 15.58
N TYR A 322 -1.26 -13.28 14.45
CA TYR A 322 -2.67 -13.59 14.20
C TYR A 322 -2.92 -15.09 13.95
N ALA A 323 -2.02 -15.79 13.25
CA ALA A 323 -2.14 -17.24 13.08
C ALA A 323 -2.13 -17.96 14.43
N LEU A 324 -1.18 -17.62 15.30
CA LEU A 324 -1.07 -18.16 16.67
C LEU A 324 -2.07 -17.55 17.66
N ARG A 325 -3.06 -16.78 17.19
CA ARG A 325 -4.11 -16.12 18.00
C ARG A 325 -3.60 -15.31 19.20
N LEU A 326 -2.38 -14.75 19.14
CA LEU A 326 -1.79 -13.97 20.26
C LEU A 326 -2.53 -12.67 20.57
N ASN A 327 -3.52 -12.30 19.74
CA ASN A 327 -4.45 -11.22 19.96
C ASN A 327 -5.69 -11.60 20.81
N TYR A 328 -5.76 -12.84 21.30
CA TYR A 328 -6.75 -13.35 22.25
C TYR A 328 -6.06 -13.94 23.49
N GLU A 329 -6.74 -13.90 24.65
CA GLU A 329 -6.31 -14.67 25.83
C GLU A 329 -6.57 -16.17 25.60
N ASN A 330 -5.58 -17.04 25.84
CA ASN A 330 -5.80 -18.48 25.95
C ASN A 330 -5.77 -18.91 27.43
N PRO A 331 -6.89 -19.35 28.02
CA PRO A 331 -6.93 -19.85 29.40
C PRO A 331 -6.18 -21.16 29.65
N SER A 332 -5.86 -21.96 28.62
CA SER A 332 -5.26 -23.29 28.77
C SER A 332 -3.76 -23.30 29.13
N LEU A 333 -3.16 -22.12 29.32
CA LEU A 333 -1.73 -21.91 29.56
C LEU A 333 -1.51 -21.27 30.93
N CYS A 334 -0.37 -21.56 31.56
CA CYS A 334 0.02 -20.94 32.82
C CYS A 334 0.13 -19.40 32.72
N PHE A 335 0.05 -18.72 33.87
CA PHE A 335 0.07 -17.27 33.94
C PHE A 335 1.30 -16.65 33.25
N LEU A 336 2.50 -17.17 33.51
CA LEU A 336 3.73 -16.69 32.88
C LEU A 336 3.73 -16.79 31.34
N ALA A 337 3.18 -17.86 30.77
CA ALA A 337 3.09 -18.04 29.32
C ALA A 337 2.09 -17.06 28.69
N ARG A 338 0.94 -16.85 29.35
CA ARG A 338 -0.07 -15.86 28.93
C ARG A 338 0.48 -14.44 29.01
N GLU A 339 1.08 -14.06 30.14
CA GLU A 339 1.63 -12.72 30.35
C GLU A 339 2.84 -12.44 29.43
N SER A 340 3.70 -13.43 29.14
CA SER A 340 4.77 -13.28 28.15
C SER A 340 4.24 -13.06 26.73
N ARG A 341 3.25 -13.84 26.29
CA ARG A 341 2.56 -13.67 24.98
C ARG A 341 1.86 -12.30 24.89
N ARG A 342 1.15 -11.90 25.95
CA ARG A 342 0.51 -10.59 26.10
C ARG A 342 1.53 -9.45 25.97
N ARG A 343 2.63 -9.50 26.73
CA ARG A 343 3.74 -8.52 26.66
C ARG A 343 4.38 -8.46 25.28
N LEU A 344 4.58 -9.59 24.62
CA LEU A 344 5.10 -9.66 23.26
C LEU A 344 4.17 -8.98 22.24
N MET A 345 2.86 -9.22 22.34
CA MET A 345 1.86 -8.59 21.46
C MET A 345 1.80 -7.07 21.66
N TRP A 346 1.86 -6.59 22.91
CA TRP A 346 1.92 -5.15 23.21
C TRP A 346 3.26 -4.51 22.79
N ALA A 347 4.39 -5.20 22.98
CA ALA A 347 5.69 -4.75 22.49
C ALA A 347 5.72 -4.66 20.95
N PHE A 348 4.99 -5.54 20.25
CA PHE A 348 4.87 -5.44 18.79
C PHE A 348 3.92 -4.29 18.36
N LEU A 349 2.84 -4.02 19.11
CA LEU A 349 2.00 -2.83 18.87
C LEU A 349 2.81 -1.52 19.00
N THR A 350 3.75 -1.41 19.95
CA THR A 350 4.59 -0.20 20.05
C THR A 350 5.45 -0.01 18.80
N ILE A 351 6.00 -1.09 18.23
CA ILE A 351 6.71 -1.06 16.94
C ILE A 351 5.77 -0.66 15.80
N ASP A 352 4.61 -1.29 15.65
CA ASP A 352 3.64 -0.98 14.59
C ASP A 352 3.24 0.51 14.62
N SER A 353 2.92 1.03 15.81
CA SER A 353 2.54 2.44 16.01
C SER A 353 3.63 3.44 15.63
N GLY A 354 4.91 3.07 15.74
CA GLY A 354 6.03 3.90 15.29
C GLY A 354 6.35 3.74 13.81
N VAL A 355 6.11 2.54 13.24
CA VAL A 355 6.42 2.20 11.85
C VAL A 355 5.34 2.68 10.88
N ASN A 356 4.06 2.67 11.27
CA ASN A 356 2.96 3.12 10.41
C ASN A 356 2.85 4.65 10.26
N GLY A 357 3.43 5.42 11.20
CA GLY A 357 3.52 6.89 11.13
C GLY A 357 2.18 7.63 11.12
N GLY A 358 1.10 6.97 11.56
CA GLY A 358 -0.28 7.48 11.49
C GLY A 358 -1.00 7.21 10.15
N GLN A 359 -0.37 6.51 9.20
CA GLN A 359 -1.01 6.12 7.94
C GLN A 359 -1.89 4.88 8.14
N ALA A 360 -3.16 4.96 7.75
CA ALA A 360 -4.12 3.86 7.86
C ALA A 360 -3.62 2.58 7.17
N ASP A 361 -3.15 2.72 5.92
CA ASP A 361 -2.76 1.62 5.02
C ASP A 361 -1.54 0.82 5.50
N PHE A 362 -0.80 1.33 6.51
CA PHE A 362 0.39 0.70 7.06
C PHE A 362 0.17 0.15 8.48
N THR A 363 -1.03 0.26 9.04
CA THR A 363 -1.35 -0.26 10.38
C THR A 363 -1.54 -1.78 10.34
N LEU A 364 -0.68 -2.54 11.01
CA LEU A 364 -0.77 -4.00 11.07
C LEU A 364 -1.57 -4.52 12.27
N LEU A 365 -1.54 -3.78 13.39
CA LEU A 365 -2.21 -4.12 14.64
C LEU A 365 -3.32 -3.09 14.97
N PRO A 366 -4.45 -3.06 14.23
CA PRO A 366 -5.58 -2.21 14.56
C PRO A 366 -6.09 -2.54 15.98
N PRO A 367 -6.25 -1.56 16.88
CA PRO A 367 -6.54 -1.83 18.30
C PRO A 367 -7.85 -2.59 18.55
N ASP A 368 -8.79 -2.52 17.60
CA ASP A 368 -10.07 -3.24 17.61
C ASP A 368 -9.93 -4.76 17.46
N SER A 369 -8.76 -5.24 17.03
CA SER A 369 -8.42 -6.67 16.93
C SER A 369 -7.73 -7.24 18.19
N LEU A 370 -7.46 -6.41 19.20
CA LEU A 370 -6.69 -6.78 20.38
C LEU A 370 -7.62 -7.07 21.57
N HIS A 371 -7.92 -8.35 21.77
CA HIS A 371 -8.83 -8.86 22.80
C HIS A 371 -8.07 -9.41 24.03
N ILE A 372 -6.86 -8.91 24.27
CA ILE A 372 -5.99 -9.24 25.41
C ILE A 372 -6.01 -8.12 26.46
N GLN A 373 -5.77 -8.48 27.71
CA GLN A 373 -5.65 -7.51 28.80
C GLN A 373 -4.32 -6.73 28.68
N LEU A 374 -4.18 -5.59 29.35
CA LEU A 374 -2.89 -4.88 29.42
C LEU A 374 -1.88 -5.64 30.30
N PRO A 375 -0.56 -5.43 30.16
CA PRO A 375 0.45 -6.12 30.97
C PRO A 375 0.23 -5.93 32.47
N CYS A 376 0.53 -6.96 33.25
CA CYS A 376 0.48 -6.90 34.71
C CYS A 376 1.60 -6.02 35.28
N ASN A 377 1.56 -5.78 36.61
CA ASN A 377 2.69 -5.16 37.30
C ASN A 377 3.99 -5.96 37.06
N GLU A 378 5.11 -5.27 36.86
CA GLU A 378 6.38 -5.94 36.56
C GLU A 378 6.84 -6.87 37.69
N ARG A 379 6.52 -6.57 38.95
CA ARG A 379 6.72 -7.50 40.07
C ARG A 379 5.92 -8.79 39.89
N ASN A 380 4.68 -8.68 39.42
CA ASN A 380 3.79 -9.83 39.29
C ASN A 380 4.25 -10.78 38.17
N PHE A 381 4.84 -10.23 37.10
CA PHE A 381 5.49 -11.04 36.05
C PHE A 381 6.81 -11.68 36.50
N GLU A 382 7.60 -11.00 37.35
CA GLU A 382 8.89 -11.51 37.84
C GLU A 382 8.76 -12.60 38.92
N PHE A 383 7.61 -12.71 39.58
CA PHE A 383 7.36 -13.61 40.71
C PHE A 383 6.17 -14.58 40.50
N ASP A 384 5.68 -14.73 39.26
CA ASP A 384 4.53 -15.59 38.91
C ASP A 384 3.29 -15.36 39.80
N LEU A 385 2.85 -14.10 39.92
CA LEU A 385 1.70 -13.70 40.72
C LEU A 385 0.53 -13.33 39.80
N PRO A 386 -0.49 -14.18 39.63
CA PRO A 386 -1.59 -13.92 38.70
C PRO A 386 -2.36 -12.63 39.03
N GLN A 387 -2.44 -11.72 38.06
CA GLN A 387 -3.17 -10.46 38.15
C GLN A 387 -4.07 -10.31 36.92
N VAL A 388 -5.36 -10.07 37.16
CA VAL A 388 -6.32 -9.67 36.11
C VAL A 388 -6.22 -8.17 35.91
N THR A 389 -6.10 -7.72 34.67
CA THR A 389 -5.89 -6.30 34.32
C THR A 389 -6.95 -5.77 33.38
N GLY A 390 -7.09 -4.44 33.34
CA GLY A 390 -7.98 -3.77 32.40
C GLY A 390 -7.50 -3.89 30.95
N HIS A 391 -8.44 -3.78 30.00
CA HIS A 391 -8.15 -3.76 28.57
C HIS A 391 -7.73 -2.37 28.09
N LEU A 392 -7.24 -2.27 26.85
CA LEU A 392 -6.85 -0.99 26.24
C LEU A 392 -8.04 -0.02 26.10
N ARG A 393 -9.22 -0.54 25.77
CA ARG A 393 -10.50 0.17 25.67
C ARG A 393 -11.56 -0.45 26.60
N PRO A 394 -12.57 0.30 27.07
CA PRO A 394 -12.68 1.76 26.98
C PRO A 394 -11.57 2.47 27.77
N LEU A 395 -11.46 3.80 27.64
CA LEU A 395 -10.66 4.58 28.59
C LEU A 395 -11.31 4.44 29.99
N PRO A 396 -10.54 4.23 31.06
CA PRO A 396 -11.13 4.15 32.40
C PRO A 396 -11.66 5.51 32.85
N SER A 397 -12.89 5.49 33.37
CA SER A 397 -13.59 6.62 33.99
C SER A 397 -13.24 6.81 35.48
N GLN A 398 -12.24 6.08 35.97
CA GLN A 398 -11.76 6.09 37.35
C GLN A 398 -10.23 6.20 37.35
N PRO A 399 -9.62 6.73 38.44
CA PRO A 399 -8.17 6.68 38.64
C PRO A 399 -7.59 5.27 38.47
N PHE A 400 -6.34 5.17 38.01
CA PHE A 400 -5.64 3.89 38.03
C PHE A 400 -5.34 3.48 39.48
N SER A 401 -5.31 2.18 39.74
CA SER A 401 -4.93 1.62 41.03
C SER A 401 -3.41 1.77 41.29
N ASP A 402 -3.01 1.82 42.56
CA ASP A 402 -1.59 1.95 42.96
C ASP A 402 -0.70 0.78 42.51
N ASP A 403 -1.29 -0.38 42.18
CA ASP A 403 -0.61 -1.57 41.69
C ASP A 403 -0.43 -1.61 40.15
N VAL A 404 -0.83 -0.55 39.43
CA VAL A 404 -0.74 -0.47 37.96
C VAL A 404 0.70 -0.66 37.45
N GLY A 405 0.86 -1.52 36.44
CA GLY A 405 2.16 -1.75 35.80
C GLY A 405 2.62 -0.57 34.94
N SER A 406 3.90 -0.21 35.03
CA SER A 406 4.47 0.91 34.26
C SER A 406 4.39 0.69 32.75
N LEU A 407 4.54 -0.56 32.30
CA LEU A 407 4.38 -0.98 30.91
C LEU A 407 2.94 -0.77 30.41
N ALA A 408 1.92 -1.00 31.24
CA ALA A 408 0.52 -0.80 30.87
C ALA A 408 0.17 0.69 30.66
N LEU A 409 0.71 1.58 31.52
CA LEU A 409 0.62 3.02 31.34
C LEU A 409 1.29 3.47 30.03
N HIS A 410 2.51 2.98 29.76
CA HIS A 410 3.27 3.29 28.56
C HIS A 410 2.57 2.82 27.27
N VAL A 411 2.02 1.61 27.26
CA VAL A 411 1.25 1.05 26.12
C VAL A 411 -0.01 1.87 25.85
N ARG A 412 -0.80 2.20 26.88
CA ARG A 412 -2.01 3.02 26.71
C ARG A 412 -1.69 4.43 26.18
N LEU A 413 -0.57 5.01 26.60
CA LEU A 413 -0.12 6.32 26.13
C LEU A 413 0.38 6.30 24.67
N LEU A 414 1.13 5.27 24.25
CA LEU A 414 1.51 5.12 22.84
C LEU A 414 0.30 4.89 21.92
N TRP A 415 -0.76 4.24 22.40
CA TRP A 415 -2.03 4.15 21.67
C TRP A 415 -2.75 5.50 21.55
N MET A 416 -2.73 6.35 22.59
CA MET A 416 -3.23 7.73 22.44
C MET A 416 -2.37 8.54 21.46
N ARG A 417 -1.05 8.34 21.46
CA ARG A 417 -0.15 8.95 20.46
C ARG A 417 -0.46 8.52 19.03
N SER A 418 -0.77 7.25 18.78
CA SER A 418 -1.14 6.79 17.43
C SER A 418 -2.47 7.39 16.98
N ARG A 419 -3.43 7.61 17.87
CA ARG A 419 -4.66 8.37 17.59
C ARG A 419 -4.41 9.84 17.26
N VAL A 420 -3.54 10.54 18.00
CA VAL A 420 -3.09 11.91 17.66
C VAL A 420 -2.42 11.94 16.29
N SER A 421 -1.61 10.93 15.98
CA SER A 421 -0.88 10.82 14.71
C SER A 421 -1.84 10.59 13.53
N TYR A 422 -2.79 9.64 13.67
CA TYR A 422 -3.85 9.37 12.69
C TYR A 422 -4.75 10.60 12.46
N CYS A 423 -5.18 11.26 13.54
CA CYS A 423 -5.94 12.50 13.50
C CYS A 423 -5.21 13.59 12.70
N THR A 424 -3.98 13.91 13.09
CA THR A 424 -3.20 14.99 12.45
C THR A 424 -2.86 14.67 11.00
N LYS A 425 -2.67 13.40 10.62
CA LYS A 425 -2.53 12.97 9.23
C LYS A 425 -3.81 13.14 8.41
N ASN A 426 -4.97 12.75 8.95
CA ASN A 426 -6.24 12.87 8.24
C ASN A 426 -6.66 14.33 8.03
N VAL A 427 -6.42 15.21 9.01
CA VAL A 427 -6.72 16.65 8.89
C VAL A 427 -5.94 17.32 7.75
N LEU A 428 -4.72 16.86 7.44
CA LEU A 428 -3.94 17.35 6.28
C LEU A 428 -4.53 16.91 4.92
N ASN A 429 -5.44 15.93 4.91
CA ASN A 429 -6.13 15.42 3.73
C ASN A 429 -7.63 15.82 3.67
N MET A 430 -8.15 16.52 4.68
CA MET A 430 -9.54 16.99 4.72
C MET A 430 -9.79 18.14 3.72
N PRO A 431 -11.02 18.27 3.17
CA PRO A 431 -11.40 19.45 2.41
C PRO A 431 -11.45 20.69 3.32
N GLU A 432 -11.11 21.88 2.81
CA GLU A 432 -11.03 23.10 3.63
C GLU A 432 -12.35 23.51 4.33
N SER A 433 -13.50 22.96 3.89
CA SER A 433 -14.80 23.11 4.56
C SER A 433 -14.87 22.41 5.92
N GLU A 434 -14.14 21.31 6.12
CA GLU A 434 -14.19 20.50 7.34
C GLU A 434 -13.15 20.92 8.38
N VAL A 435 -12.13 21.71 7.99
CA VAL A 435 -11.09 22.25 8.87
C VAL A 435 -11.67 23.06 10.05
N ALA A 436 -12.88 23.62 9.90
CA ALA A 436 -13.62 24.28 10.99
C ALA A 436 -13.94 23.36 12.19
N GLN A 437 -13.92 22.03 12.02
CA GLN A 437 -14.13 21.06 13.10
C GLN A 437 -12.88 20.81 13.96
N LEU A 438 -11.70 21.24 13.50
CA LEU A 438 -10.41 21.00 14.14
C LEU A 438 -10.35 21.41 15.64
N PRO A 439 -10.92 22.56 16.08
CA PRO A 439 -10.89 22.94 17.49
C PRO A 439 -11.57 21.92 18.41
N GLN A 440 -12.69 21.35 17.97
CA GLN A 440 -13.42 20.33 18.74
C GLN A 440 -12.66 18.99 18.75
N LEU A 441 -12.03 18.62 17.63
CA LEU A 441 -11.22 17.40 17.52
C LEU A 441 -9.95 17.47 18.39
N ILE A 442 -9.26 18.62 18.39
CA ILE A 442 -8.13 18.88 19.29
C ILE A 442 -8.56 18.86 20.76
N LYS A 443 -9.70 19.49 21.09
CA LYS A 443 -10.24 19.51 22.46
C LYS A 443 -10.55 18.11 23.00
N VAL A 444 -11.12 17.21 22.19
CA VAL A 444 -11.36 15.81 22.60
C VAL A 444 -10.04 15.09 22.89
N LEU A 445 -9.05 15.21 22.00
CA LEU A 445 -7.76 14.53 22.16
C LEU A 445 -6.91 15.11 23.31
N SER A 446 -6.98 16.43 23.56
CA SER A 446 -6.33 17.02 24.73
C SER A 446 -6.99 16.54 26.03
N GLN A 447 -8.33 16.57 26.11
CA GLN A 447 -9.06 16.11 27.28
C GLN A 447 -8.78 14.64 27.63
N GLU A 448 -8.60 13.75 26.64
CA GLU A 448 -8.17 12.37 26.89
C GLU A 448 -6.75 12.26 27.48
N LEU A 449 -5.80 13.06 26.98
CA LEU A 449 -4.43 13.13 27.50
C LEU A 449 -4.39 13.72 28.91
N ASP A 450 -5.14 14.79 29.16
CA ASP A 450 -5.27 15.42 30.47
C ASP A 450 -5.88 14.43 31.48
N THR A 451 -6.98 13.76 31.11
CA THR A 451 -7.64 12.70 31.89
C THR A 451 -6.70 11.54 32.22
N PHE A 452 -5.86 11.11 31.26
CA PHE A 452 -4.84 10.07 31.52
C PHE A 452 -3.83 10.52 32.58
N ASN A 453 -3.32 11.76 32.49
CA ASN A 453 -2.39 12.30 33.48
C ASN A 453 -3.06 12.45 34.85
N ASP A 454 -4.32 12.90 34.88
CA ASP A 454 -5.07 13.14 36.11
C ASP A 454 -5.36 11.85 36.87
N HIS A 455 -5.67 10.76 36.16
CA HIS A 455 -5.87 9.42 36.73
C HIS A 455 -4.58 8.70 37.18
N LEU A 456 -3.38 9.25 36.98
CA LEU A 456 -2.12 8.64 37.47
C LEU A 456 -2.09 8.55 39.01
N PRO A 457 -1.65 7.42 39.61
CA PRO A 457 -1.41 7.32 41.05
C PRO A 457 -0.36 8.33 41.53
N ALA A 458 -0.41 8.73 42.81
CA ALA A 458 0.53 9.73 43.37
C ALA A 458 2.01 9.34 43.22
N SER A 459 2.30 8.03 43.24
CA SER A 459 3.63 7.47 42.99
C SER A 459 4.10 7.65 41.55
N PHE A 460 3.18 7.76 40.58
CA PHE A 460 3.44 7.92 39.13
C PHE A 460 3.20 9.34 38.61
N LYS A 461 2.76 10.30 39.44
CA LYS A 461 2.75 11.74 39.07
C LYS A 461 4.19 12.24 38.92
N PHE A 462 4.47 13.01 37.86
CA PHE A 462 5.81 13.57 37.68
C PHE A 462 6.14 14.58 38.79
N SER A 463 7.20 14.31 39.54
CA SER A 463 7.85 15.26 40.46
C SER A 463 9.34 14.96 40.53
N GLU A 464 10.14 15.95 40.93
CA GLU A 464 11.58 15.76 41.16
C GLU A 464 11.84 14.68 42.22
N SER A 465 11.04 14.64 43.30
CA SER A 465 11.11 13.58 44.31
C SER A 465 10.79 12.19 43.73
N ASN A 466 9.72 12.04 42.93
CA ASN A 466 9.39 10.76 42.29
C ASN A 466 10.45 10.31 41.25
N LEU A 467 11.20 11.25 40.66
CA LEU A 467 12.34 10.96 39.79
C LEU A 467 13.57 10.52 40.61
N GLN A 468 13.93 11.26 41.66
CA GLN A 468 15.05 10.94 42.56
C GLN A 468 14.87 9.58 43.25
N LEU A 469 13.66 9.27 43.73
CA LEU A 469 13.29 7.95 44.28
C LEU A 469 13.48 6.80 43.27
N ARG A 470 13.64 7.10 41.98
CA ARG A 470 13.85 6.14 40.89
C ARG A 470 15.24 6.24 40.25
N ALA A 471 16.13 7.12 40.72
CA ALA A 471 17.45 7.37 40.12
C ALA A 471 18.30 6.09 39.94
N TYR A 472 18.21 5.15 40.88
CA TYR A 472 18.91 3.86 40.84
C TYR A 472 18.03 2.68 40.39
N SER A 473 16.79 2.94 39.97
CA SER A 473 15.89 1.90 39.47
C SER A 473 16.17 1.63 37.99
N PRO A 474 16.37 0.38 37.56
CA PRO A 474 16.55 0.09 36.13
C PRO A 474 15.27 0.31 35.32
N ARG A 475 14.11 0.47 35.99
CA ARG A 475 12.81 0.86 35.37
C ARG A 475 12.64 2.38 35.22
N LEU A 476 13.67 3.19 35.53
CA LEU A 476 13.65 4.64 35.36
C LEU A 476 13.35 5.07 33.91
N CYS A 477 13.81 4.30 32.91
CA CYS A 477 13.58 4.61 31.49
C CYS A 477 12.09 4.63 31.10
N VAL A 478 11.29 3.66 31.54
CA VAL A 478 9.83 3.63 31.24
C VAL A 478 9.08 4.74 31.98
N TYR A 479 9.46 5.05 33.23
CA TYR A 479 8.90 6.19 33.99
C TYR A 479 9.17 7.54 33.29
N ILE A 480 10.43 7.79 32.86
CA ILE A 480 10.79 8.96 32.06
C ILE A 480 9.93 9.01 30.79
N MET A 481 9.85 7.91 30.04
CA MET A 481 9.14 7.89 28.76
C MET A 481 7.63 8.07 28.88
N ILE A 482 6.98 7.75 30.01
CA ILE A 482 5.57 8.10 30.23
C ILE A 482 5.38 9.62 30.20
N HIS A 483 6.22 10.38 30.91
CA HIS A 483 6.06 11.83 30.99
C HIS A 483 6.59 12.57 29.74
N VAL A 484 7.69 12.08 29.15
CA VAL A 484 8.21 12.58 27.87
C VAL A 484 7.21 12.33 26.74
N TRP A 485 6.62 11.12 26.62
CA TRP A 485 5.58 10.89 25.61
C TRP A 485 4.34 11.73 25.84
N TRP A 486 3.90 11.91 27.10
CA TRP A 486 2.73 12.72 27.38
C TRP A 486 2.93 14.17 26.89
N ARG A 487 4.05 14.81 27.25
CA ARG A 487 4.42 16.13 26.71
C ARG A 487 4.51 16.13 25.18
N GLN A 488 5.18 15.14 24.58
CA GLN A 488 5.29 15.02 23.13
C GLN A 488 3.94 14.80 22.42
N CYS A 489 2.94 14.17 23.04
CA CYS A 489 1.60 14.01 22.45
C CYS A 489 0.89 15.35 22.28
N HIS A 490 0.95 16.24 23.28
CA HIS A 490 0.42 17.60 23.14
C HIS A 490 1.20 18.42 22.11
N CYS A 491 2.52 18.29 22.04
CA CYS A 491 3.31 18.90 20.96
C CYS A 491 2.95 18.36 19.57
N ASP A 492 2.78 17.03 19.43
CA ASP A 492 2.36 16.35 18.20
C ASP A 492 0.95 16.80 17.76
N LEU A 493 0.04 17.08 18.71
CA LEU A 493 -1.33 17.55 18.52
C LEU A 493 -1.38 19.04 18.13
N TYR A 494 -0.78 19.92 18.93
CA TYR A 494 -0.92 21.37 18.77
C TYR A 494 -0.07 21.96 17.64
N ARG A 495 1.02 21.30 17.22
CA ARG A 495 1.87 21.82 16.12
C ARG A 495 1.16 21.95 14.77
N ILE A 496 -0.02 21.35 14.60
CA ILE A 496 -0.75 21.35 13.31
C ILE A 496 -1.12 22.76 12.82
N VAL A 497 -1.19 23.76 13.70
CA VAL A 497 -1.42 25.17 13.31
C VAL A 497 -0.14 25.98 13.05
N LEU A 498 1.05 25.41 13.31
CA LEU A 498 2.35 26.09 13.20
C LEU A 498 2.81 26.22 11.73
N SER A 499 2.16 27.12 10.99
CA SER A 499 2.29 27.23 9.53
C SER A 499 3.75 27.49 9.09
N GLY A 500 4.29 26.58 8.27
CA GLY A 500 5.68 26.60 7.80
C GLY A 500 6.44 25.31 8.10
N LEU A 501 6.01 24.55 9.12
CA LEU A 501 6.39 23.15 9.29
C LEU A 501 5.74 22.30 8.19
N LYS A 502 6.48 21.31 7.68
CA LYS A 502 6.01 20.32 6.69
C LYS A 502 4.83 19.46 7.19
N GLU A 503 4.71 19.32 8.51
CA GLU A 503 3.66 18.54 9.17
C GLU A 503 2.47 19.38 9.69
N ALA A 504 2.42 20.67 9.34
CA ALA A 504 1.35 21.60 9.73
C ALA A 504 0.43 21.96 8.54
N LEU A 505 -0.74 22.53 8.85
CA LEU A 505 -1.71 22.98 7.86
C LEU A 505 -1.17 24.12 6.96
N PRO A 506 -1.64 24.21 5.69
CA PRO A 506 -1.37 25.35 4.83
C PRO A 506 -1.83 26.68 5.46
N ARG A 507 -1.13 27.77 5.11
CA ARG A 507 -1.49 29.12 5.59
C ARG A 507 -2.92 29.54 5.21
N SER A 508 -3.45 29.09 4.06
CA SER A 508 -4.87 29.31 3.69
C SER A 508 -5.82 28.72 4.73
N SER A 509 -5.58 27.47 5.12
CA SER A 509 -6.43 26.71 6.04
C SER A 509 -6.27 27.21 7.49
N VAL A 510 -5.06 27.59 7.92
CA VAL A 510 -4.83 28.20 9.25
C VAL A 510 -5.51 29.57 9.36
N ASN A 511 -5.49 30.39 8.30
CA ASN A 511 -6.18 31.69 8.28
C ASN A 511 -7.72 31.60 8.33
N ARG A 512 -8.29 30.39 8.20
CA ARG A 512 -9.74 30.13 8.35
C ARG A 512 -10.13 29.70 9.77
N LEU A 513 -9.16 29.49 10.66
CA LEU A 513 -9.37 29.22 12.09
C LEU A 513 -9.43 30.53 12.88
N GLU A 514 -10.03 30.50 14.06
CA GLU A 514 -10.06 31.68 14.94
C GLU A 514 -8.65 32.06 15.41
N PRO A 515 -8.22 33.34 15.32
CA PRO A 515 -6.89 33.75 15.76
C PRO A 515 -6.58 33.43 17.23
N GLN A 516 -7.59 33.50 18.12
CA GLN A 516 -7.45 33.11 19.53
C GLN A 516 -7.09 31.63 19.69
N PHE A 517 -7.69 30.76 18.88
CA PHE A 517 -7.40 29.32 18.87
C PHE A 517 -6.00 29.02 18.35
N VAL A 518 -5.53 29.75 17.33
CA VAL A 518 -4.18 29.62 16.78
C VAL A 518 -3.11 30.07 17.78
N SER A 519 -3.29 31.21 18.46
CA SER A 519 -2.40 31.65 19.55
C SER A 519 -2.43 30.67 20.72
N TYR A 520 -3.62 30.18 21.13
CA TYR A 520 -3.75 29.15 22.17
C TYR A 520 -2.93 27.89 21.85
N CYS A 521 -3.14 27.27 20.68
CA CYS A 521 -2.39 26.07 20.28
C CYS A 521 -0.88 26.34 20.16
N THR A 522 -0.49 27.51 19.64
CA THR A 522 0.92 27.94 19.56
C THR A 522 1.55 28.01 20.95
N ARG A 523 0.88 28.66 21.91
CA ARG A 523 1.31 28.75 23.30
C ARG A 523 1.37 27.38 23.98
N GLN A 524 0.35 26.52 23.81
CA GLN A 524 0.37 25.17 24.39
C GLN A 524 1.49 24.29 23.84
N CYS A 525 1.74 24.32 22.52
CA CYS A 525 2.85 23.59 21.92
C CYS A 525 4.21 24.03 22.49
N PHE A 526 4.37 25.33 22.76
CA PHE A 526 5.57 25.88 23.38
C PHE A 526 5.69 25.53 24.87
N GLU A 527 4.62 25.68 25.66
CA GLU A 527 4.59 25.35 27.10
C GLU A 527 4.91 23.88 27.36
N HIS A 528 4.39 22.95 26.55
CA HIS A 528 4.72 21.53 26.67
C HIS A 528 6.17 21.22 26.23
N ALA A 529 6.73 21.95 25.26
CA ALA A 529 8.14 21.82 24.89
C ALA A 529 9.07 22.29 26.02
N ILE A 530 8.85 23.49 26.59
CA ILE A 530 9.62 24.00 27.75
C ILE A 530 9.54 23.04 28.94
N ALA A 531 8.34 22.56 29.28
CA ALA A 531 8.17 21.58 30.36
C ALA A 531 8.95 20.27 30.10
N MET A 532 9.16 19.88 28.85
CA MET A 532 9.97 18.72 28.49
C MET A 532 11.49 18.99 28.59
N VAL A 533 11.95 20.22 28.33
CA VAL A 533 13.35 20.64 28.63
C VAL A 533 13.63 20.59 30.13
N GLU A 534 12.66 20.90 30.97
CA GLU A 534 12.85 20.83 32.43
C GLU A 534 12.89 19.38 32.93
N ILE A 535 12.09 18.48 32.33
CA ILE A 535 12.25 17.02 32.52
C ILE A 535 13.68 16.59 32.12
N PHE A 536 14.19 17.06 30.97
CA PHE A 536 15.55 16.77 30.54
C PHE A 536 16.63 17.34 31.48
N ARG A 537 16.46 18.55 32.04
CA ARG A 537 17.37 19.12 33.06
C ARG A 537 17.44 18.23 34.29
N LEU A 538 16.29 17.83 34.82
CA LEU A 538 16.20 16.97 36.00
C LEU A 538 16.86 15.61 35.76
N ILE A 539 16.71 15.03 34.56
CA ILE A 539 17.37 13.77 34.17
C ILE A 539 18.90 13.94 34.07
N ILE A 540 19.37 15.05 33.49
CA ILE A 540 20.82 15.35 33.39
C ILE A 540 21.46 15.53 34.77
N ALA A 541 20.69 15.96 35.77
CA ALA A 541 21.14 16.18 37.14
C ALA A 541 21.11 14.91 38.04
N LEU A 542 20.81 13.72 37.49
CA LEU A 542 20.83 12.47 38.26
C LEU A 542 22.24 11.87 38.35
N ASP A 543 22.75 11.68 39.57
CA ASP A 543 24.07 11.07 39.83
C ASP A 543 24.24 9.66 39.24
N GLY A 544 23.14 8.93 39.03
CA GLY A 544 23.13 7.61 38.38
C GLY A 544 23.31 7.64 36.86
N GLY A 545 23.26 8.82 36.24
CA GLY A 545 23.23 8.99 34.79
C GLY A 545 21.93 8.53 34.13
N LEU A 546 21.89 8.59 32.79
CA LEU A 546 20.75 8.05 32.03
C LEU A 546 20.89 6.52 31.88
N PRO A 547 19.85 5.72 32.19
CA PRO A 547 19.84 4.29 31.90
C PRO A 547 19.82 4.01 30.39
N VAL A 548 19.94 2.73 30.00
CA VAL A 548 19.66 2.33 28.61
C VAL A 548 18.22 2.70 28.27
N THR A 549 18.04 3.44 27.17
CA THR A 549 16.77 4.00 26.72
C THR A 549 16.49 3.62 25.27
N ASP A 550 15.27 3.88 24.83
CA ASP A 550 14.90 3.76 23.42
C ASP A 550 15.36 5.00 22.63
N LEU A 551 15.56 4.83 21.32
CA LEU A 551 15.83 5.89 20.34
C LEU A 551 14.78 7.01 20.41
N ASP A 552 13.55 6.65 20.79
CA ASP A 552 12.43 7.55 20.98
C ASP A 552 12.71 8.74 21.92
N LEU A 553 13.57 8.57 22.94
CA LEU A 553 13.97 9.67 23.82
C LEU A 553 14.81 10.73 23.06
N SER A 554 15.76 10.29 22.24
CA SER A 554 16.53 11.17 21.36
C SER A 554 15.65 11.84 20.30
N VAL A 555 14.64 11.13 19.77
CA VAL A 555 13.65 11.71 18.86
C VAL A 555 12.84 12.81 19.55
N CYS A 556 12.34 12.57 20.78
CA CYS A 556 11.61 13.59 21.54
C CYS A 556 12.50 14.80 21.86
N ALA A 557 13.78 14.60 22.20
CA ALA A 557 14.73 15.69 22.42
C ALA A 557 14.97 16.54 21.16
N TYR A 558 15.14 15.92 19.98
CA TYR A 558 15.22 16.64 18.71
C TYR A 558 13.93 17.40 18.38
N GLN A 559 12.76 16.77 18.57
CA GLN A 559 11.46 17.42 18.33
C GLN A 559 11.25 18.61 19.27
N CYS A 560 11.64 18.49 20.54
CA CYS A 560 11.60 19.57 21.52
C CYS A 560 12.38 20.79 21.01
N ALA A 561 13.66 20.61 20.67
CA ALA A 561 14.49 21.67 20.12
C ALA A 561 13.88 22.25 18.83
N ARG A 562 13.39 21.42 17.90
CA ARG A 562 12.76 21.88 16.66
C ARG A 562 11.56 22.81 16.92
N MET A 563 10.72 22.51 17.91
CA MET A 563 9.60 23.39 18.28
C MET A 563 10.07 24.69 18.95
N LEU A 564 11.10 24.65 19.79
CA LEU A 564 11.65 25.84 20.46
C LEU A 564 12.33 26.82 19.49
N TYR A 565 13.15 26.32 18.57
CA TYR A 565 13.75 27.14 17.50
C TYR A 565 12.68 27.71 16.56
N PHE A 566 11.67 26.93 16.18
CA PHE A 566 10.54 27.44 15.38
C PHE A 566 9.74 28.53 16.11
N ALA A 567 9.44 28.34 17.40
CA ALA A 567 8.73 29.32 18.23
C ALA A 567 9.52 30.64 18.36
N TYR A 568 10.84 30.57 18.49
CA TYR A 568 11.72 31.74 18.48
C TYR A 568 11.74 32.46 17.14
N GLN A 569 11.79 31.72 16.02
CA GLN A 569 11.76 32.32 14.67
C GLN A 569 10.43 33.03 14.35
N THR A 570 9.31 32.55 14.90
CA THR A 570 7.96 32.99 14.51
C THR A 570 7.29 33.94 15.50
N ASN A 571 7.41 33.71 16.82
CA ASN A 571 6.57 34.36 17.84
C ASN A 571 7.39 34.89 19.04
N LYS A 572 8.65 35.31 18.80
CA LYS A 572 9.60 35.78 19.84
C LYS A 572 9.01 36.80 20.82
N SER A 573 8.26 37.78 20.32
CA SER A 573 7.69 38.89 21.11
C SER A 573 6.52 38.45 22.01
N GLU A 574 5.65 37.58 21.51
CA GLU A 574 4.50 37.05 22.27
C GLU A 574 4.95 36.07 23.37
N LEU A 575 5.93 35.22 23.05
CA LEU A 575 6.45 34.18 23.95
C LEU A 575 7.61 34.62 24.87
N ARG A 576 8.07 35.88 24.76
CA ARG A 576 9.15 36.48 25.58
C ARG A 576 10.50 35.72 25.56
N LEU A 577 10.80 35.02 24.48
CA LEU A 577 12.01 34.19 24.34
C LEU A 577 13.29 35.01 24.08
N THR A 578 14.37 34.74 24.83
CA THR A 578 15.72 35.19 24.46
C THR A 578 16.43 34.17 23.55
N ALA A 579 17.45 34.60 22.81
CA ALA A 579 18.25 33.70 21.99
C ALA A 579 19.02 32.69 22.84
N ASP A 580 19.58 33.16 23.95
CA ASP A 580 20.45 32.40 24.84
C ASP A 580 19.69 31.26 25.53
N GLN A 581 18.44 31.49 25.95
CA GLN A 581 17.54 30.45 26.46
C GLN A 581 17.31 29.34 25.44
N VAL A 582 17.06 29.69 24.18
CA VAL A 582 16.81 28.70 23.11
C VAL A 582 18.06 27.90 22.79
N ILE A 583 19.24 28.52 22.78
CA ILE A 583 20.54 27.84 22.68
C ILE A 583 20.74 26.87 23.84
N GLU A 584 20.55 27.32 25.08
CA GLU A 584 20.75 26.51 26.29
C GLU A 584 19.80 25.30 26.30
N HIS A 585 18.52 25.52 25.99
CA HIS A 585 17.52 24.46 25.86
C HIS A 585 17.85 23.48 24.73
N GLY A 586 18.38 23.97 23.61
CA GLY A 586 18.93 23.15 22.53
C GLY A 586 20.08 22.26 23.00
N HIS A 587 21.04 22.81 23.74
CA HIS A 587 22.15 22.04 24.31
C HIS A 587 21.70 21.00 25.35
N ARG A 588 20.71 21.30 26.20
CA ARG A 588 20.10 20.30 27.10
C ARG A 588 19.47 19.15 26.31
N CYS A 589 18.74 19.44 25.23
CA CYS A 589 18.20 18.41 24.34
C CYS A 589 19.32 17.58 23.67
N LEU A 590 20.41 18.23 23.25
CA LEU A 590 21.58 17.57 22.65
C LEU A 590 22.28 16.62 23.64
N GLN A 591 22.38 17.01 24.91
CA GLN A 591 22.98 16.17 25.95
C GLN A 591 22.17 14.89 26.19
N ILE A 592 20.83 14.96 26.17
CA ILE A 592 19.96 13.77 26.18
C ILE A 592 20.15 12.94 24.91
N ALA A 593 20.10 13.57 23.72
CA ALA A 593 20.21 12.85 22.45
C ALA A 593 21.53 12.06 22.33
N ARG A 594 22.64 12.62 22.86
CA ARG A 594 23.98 12.01 22.85
C ARG A 594 24.10 10.67 23.59
N ALA A 595 23.16 10.30 24.47
CA ALA A 595 23.16 8.97 25.08
C ALA A 595 23.09 7.84 24.01
N MET A 596 22.33 8.06 22.94
CA MET A 596 22.17 7.11 21.83
C MET A 596 23.19 7.34 20.69
N ASN A 597 24.21 8.19 20.87
CA ASN A 597 25.23 8.46 19.84
C ASN A 597 26.05 7.21 19.45
N HIS A 598 25.98 6.15 20.26
CA HIS A 598 26.65 4.87 20.01
C HIS A 598 25.92 3.95 19.00
N VAL A 599 24.68 4.28 18.61
CA VAL A 599 23.94 3.60 17.53
C VAL A 599 23.74 4.52 16.32
N SER A 600 23.76 3.99 15.10
CA SER A 600 23.80 4.81 13.87
C SER A 600 22.56 5.68 13.65
N ALA A 601 21.38 5.25 14.12
CA ALA A 601 20.18 6.08 14.11
C ALA A 601 20.26 7.26 15.11
N GLY A 602 20.85 7.05 16.30
CA GLY A 602 21.01 8.08 17.31
C GLY A 602 22.09 9.10 16.95
N ALA A 603 23.22 8.65 16.39
CA ALA A 603 24.26 9.52 15.86
C ALA A 603 23.76 10.48 14.76
N ALA A 604 22.83 10.03 13.91
CA ALA A 604 22.18 10.89 12.93
C ALA A 604 21.35 12.00 13.60
N ILE A 605 20.53 11.65 14.61
CA ILE A 605 19.73 12.62 15.37
C ILE A 605 20.62 13.65 16.10
N VAL A 606 21.75 13.21 16.68
CA VAL A 606 22.75 14.09 17.31
C VAL A 606 23.32 15.08 16.30
N SER A 607 23.76 14.61 15.13
CA SER A 607 24.28 15.47 14.05
C SER A 607 23.25 16.48 13.57
N ASP A 608 21.99 16.07 13.39
CA ASP A 608 20.91 16.96 12.94
C ASP A 608 20.50 17.99 14.00
N LEU A 609 20.63 17.64 15.27
CA LEU A 609 20.43 18.57 16.39
C LEU A 609 21.59 19.58 16.50
N GLU A 610 22.82 19.17 16.23
CA GLU A 610 23.98 20.07 16.14
C GLU A 610 23.89 21.03 14.93
N LYS A 611 23.38 20.56 13.78
CA LYS A 611 23.02 21.42 12.64
C LYS A 611 21.91 22.40 12.99
N LEU A 612 20.88 21.97 13.72
CA LEU A 612 19.77 22.83 14.15
C LEU A 612 20.27 23.92 15.11
N ILE A 613 21.09 23.57 16.11
CA ILE A 613 21.62 24.53 17.09
C ILE A 613 22.51 25.58 16.43
N SER A 614 23.38 25.16 15.50
CA SER A 614 24.33 26.05 14.81
C SER A 614 23.68 26.95 13.75
N ARG A 615 22.58 26.53 13.10
CA ARG A 615 21.91 27.29 12.02
C ARG A 615 20.61 27.99 12.45
N GLY A 616 19.95 27.51 13.50
CA GLY A 616 18.53 27.79 13.80
C GLY A 616 18.20 29.23 14.21
N LEU A 617 19.17 30.04 14.62
CA LEU A 617 18.94 31.46 14.96
C LEU A 617 19.10 32.42 13.76
N ASN A 618 19.89 32.03 12.75
CA ASN A 618 20.37 32.94 11.70
C ASN A 618 19.69 32.72 10.35
N SER A 619 18.60 31.94 10.30
CA SER A 619 18.00 31.45 9.06
C SER A 619 16.53 31.84 8.91
N GLY A 620 16.24 32.64 7.86
CA GLY A 620 14.90 32.80 7.30
C GLY A 620 14.46 31.59 6.44
N ALA A 621 15.02 30.42 6.71
CA ALA A 621 14.76 29.16 6.00
C ALA A 621 14.06 28.19 6.96
N SER A 622 12.98 27.56 6.51
CA SER A 622 12.15 26.72 7.38
C SER A 622 12.94 25.54 7.99
N PRO A 623 12.78 25.22 9.29
CA PRO A 623 13.43 24.09 9.96
C PRO A 623 12.77 22.74 9.58
N ASN A 624 12.71 22.47 8.28
CA ASN A 624 12.02 21.32 7.70
C ASN A 624 12.94 20.10 7.59
N SER A 625 12.86 19.26 8.62
CA SER A 625 13.34 17.86 8.74
C SER A 625 14.72 17.69 9.39
N PRO A 626 14.94 16.58 10.14
CA PRO A 626 16.27 15.99 10.30
C PRO A 626 16.75 15.43 8.94
N GLU A 627 18.05 15.28 8.75
CA GLU A 627 18.68 14.94 7.48
C GLU A 627 18.68 13.42 7.20
N ILE A 628 17.48 12.84 7.23
CA ILE A 628 17.15 11.70 6.36
C ILE A 628 16.96 12.26 4.94
N ALA A 629 18.05 12.76 4.36
CA ALA A 629 18.08 13.36 3.04
C ALA A 629 17.96 12.28 1.95
N LEU A 630 16.75 12.15 1.40
CA LEU A 630 16.62 12.14 -0.05
C LEU A 630 16.56 13.62 -0.47
N VAL A 631 17.68 14.17 -0.90
CA VAL A 631 17.78 15.52 -1.46
C VAL A 631 18.29 15.42 -2.90
N VAL A 632 17.46 15.88 -3.82
CA VAL A 632 17.90 16.42 -5.11
C VAL A 632 17.94 17.94 -4.91
N ASP A 633 19.03 18.58 -5.28
CA ASP A 633 19.15 20.04 -5.27
C ASP A 633 19.55 20.54 -6.67
N THR A 634 18.99 21.68 -7.07
CA THR A 634 19.17 22.29 -8.41
C THR A 634 18.97 23.81 -8.31
N GLY A 635 20.03 24.58 -8.55
CA GLY A 635 19.99 26.04 -8.42
C GLY A 635 19.69 26.80 -9.72
N ALA A 636 18.45 27.30 -9.84
CA ALA A 636 18.00 28.49 -10.62
C ALA A 636 18.23 28.50 -12.18
N VAL A 637 17.58 29.31 -13.01
CA VAL A 637 16.62 30.44 -12.84
C VAL A 637 15.50 30.33 -13.92
N SER A 638 14.41 31.12 -13.78
CA SER A 638 13.50 31.61 -14.87
C SER A 638 12.16 30.89 -15.15
N GLN A 639 11.14 31.34 -14.41
CA GLN A 639 9.71 31.54 -14.79
C GLN A 639 9.13 30.90 -16.08
N SER A 640 8.12 30.02 -15.95
CA SER A 640 6.69 30.39 -16.16
C SER A 640 5.69 29.19 -16.24
N SER A 641 4.47 29.42 -15.71
CA SER A 641 3.17 28.76 -16.00
C SER A 641 2.96 27.21 -16.01
N LEU A 642 1.99 26.80 -15.17
CA LEU A 642 0.95 25.77 -15.39
C LEU A 642 1.22 24.25 -15.19
N SER A 643 0.73 23.79 -14.03
CA SER A 643 -0.21 22.66 -13.88
C SER A 643 0.19 21.21 -14.23
N ARG A 644 0.35 20.39 -13.18
CA ARG A 644 -0.10 18.98 -13.19
C ARG A 644 -0.27 18.36 -11.79
N GLN A 645 -1.45 17.80 -11.53
CA GLN A 645 -1.69 16.79 -10.49
C GLN A 645 -1.69 15.38 -11.13
N VAL A 646 -1.91 14.36 -10.29
CA VAL A 646 -2.32 12.97 -10.62
C VAL A 646 -1.20 11.97 -10.95
N LEU A 647 -1.25 10.84 -10.22
CA LEU A 647 -0.56 9.54 -10.42
C LEU A 647 0.98 9.48 -10.31
N SER A 648 1.46 8.81 -9.25
CA SER A 648 2.54 7.82 -9.38
C SER A 648 2.37 6.68 -8.36
N GLN A 649 2.81 5.47 -8.74
CA GLN A 649 2.75 4.24 -7.94
C GLN A 649 3.97 3.38 -8.31
N ASN A 650 4.56 2.68 -7.34
CA ASN A 650 5.60 1.62 -7.46
C ASN A 650 7.09 1.99 -7.75
N GLN A 651 7.93 1.64 -6.74
CA GLN A 651 9.20 0.87 -6.82
C GLN A 651 10.56 1.51 -7.25
N HIS A 652 11.37 1.84 -6.23
CA HIS A 652 12.63 1.17 -5.81
C HIS A 652 13.90 1.03 -6.72
N ILE A 653 15.06 1.49 -6.18
CA ILE A 653 16.39 0.78 -6.04
C ILE A 653 17.22 0.52 -7.33
N HIS A 654 18.56 0.63 -7.42
CA HIS A 654 19.73 1.12 -6.62
C HIS A 654 20.96 1.13 -7.61
N LEU A 655 22.22 1.54 -7.35
CA LEU A 655 23.01 2.13 -6.24
C LEU A 655 24.27 2.82 -6.85
N LEU A 656 24.97 3.70 -6.13
CA LEU A 656 26.37 4.09 -6.38
C LEU A 656 27.10 4.44 -5.06
N ASP A 657 28.44 4.52 -5.12
CA ASP A 657 29.40 4.60 -4.01
C ASP A 657 30.56 5.55 -4.40
N GLU A 658 31.04 6.41 -3.48
CA GLU A 658 32.12 7.40 -3.76
C GLU A 658 32.99 7.72 -2.52
N GLY A 659 34.28 7.96 -2.77
CA GLY A 659 35.26 8.67 -1.93
C GLY A 659 36.10 9.60 -2.83
N GLU A 660 37.02 10.44 -2.33
CA GLU A 660 37.60 10.60 -0.99
C GLU A 660 37.69 12.10 -0.57
N ALA A 661 38.49 12.42 0.45
CA ALA A 661 38.48 13.70 1.17
C ALA A 661 39.76 14.58 0.95
N PRO A 662 40.32 15.37 1.90
CA PRO A 662 40.53 16.80 1.67
C PRO A 662 42.00 17.27 1.79
N MET A 663 42.23 18.60 1.77
CA MET A 663 43.53 19.21 2.11
C MET A 663 43.45 20.26 3.23
N VAL A 664 44.61 20.56 3.81
CA VAL A 664 44.81 21.24 5.12
C VAL A 664 45.84 22.38 4.97
N ALA A 665 45.79 23.40 5.83
CA ALA A 665 46.85 24.40 5.97
C ALA A 665 47.12 24.74 7.45
N VAL A 666 48.40 24.73 7.85
CA VAL A 666 48.96 24.97 9.21
C VAL A 666 50.40 25.49 9.02
N PRO A 667 50.84 26.60 9.68
CA PRO A 667 51.80 26.46 10.80
C PRO A 667 51.71 27.50 11.96
N SER A 668 52.33 27.12 13.08
CA SER A 668 52.49 27.82 14.37
C SER A 668 53.64 28.88 14.36
N PRO A 669 54.06 29.60 15.46
CA PRO A 669 54.46 29.03 16.78
C PRO A 669 54.38 29.92 18.08
N SER A 670 54.87 29.33 19.19
CA SER A 670 55.59 29.93 20.35
C SER A 670 54.90 30.63 21.55
N ALA A 671 54.78 29.86 22.66
CA ALA A 671 55.46 30.02 23.97
C ALA A 671 55.14 31.15 24.99
N ASN A 672 54.70 30.75 26.21
CA ASN A 672 55.35 30.91 27.55
C ASN A 672 54.41 30.40 28.70
N ARG A 673 54.84 29.56 29.65
CA ARG A 673 55.47 29.82 31.01
C ARG A 673 54.51 30.54 32.01
N SER A 674 54.41 30.20 33.31
CA SER A 674 55.31 29.43 34.21
C SER A 674 54.73 29.03 35.62
N SER A 675 55.08 27.81 36.09
CA SER A 675 55.60 27.46 37.46
C SER A 675 54.66 27.45 38.73
N PRO A 676 55.12 27.16 39.98
CA PRO A 676 55.57 25.82 40.47
C PRO A 676 55.28 25.42 41.97
N GLY A 677 55.40 24.12 42.32
CA GLY A 677 55.89 23.58 43.63
C GLY A 677 55.06 23.79 44.93
N VAL A 678 55.50 23.42 46.17
CA VAL A 678 56.54 22.47 46.66
C VAL A 678 56.47 22.30 48.22
N ASN A 679 56.57 21.07 48.77
CA ASN A 679 57.08 20.62 50.13
C ASN A 679 56.53 21.24 51.48
N THR A 680 56.70 20.75 52.73
CA THR A 680 57.11 19.48 53.44
C THR A 680 56.91 19.57 54.99
N ASN A 681 56.69 18.44 55.70
CA ASN A 681 57.13 18.10 57.10
C ASN A 681 56.56 18.91 58.33
N ASN A 682 56.58 18.50 59.64
CA ASN A 682 56.99 17.26 60.36
C ASN A 682 56.42 17.12 61.82
N SER A 683 56.33 15.86 62.32
CA SER A 683 56.62 15.30 63.69
C SER A 683 55.96 15.73 65.05
N ALA A 684 55.24 14.79 65.72
CA ALA A 684 55.07 14.54 67.20
C ALA A 684 54.26 13.21 67.44
N ILE A 685 54.26 12.36 68.51
CA ILE A 685 54.89 12.22 69.87
C ILE A 685 54.14 12.89 71.07
N PRO A 686 53.92 12.28 72.29
CA PRO A 686 54.25 10.94 72.86
C PRO A 686 53.05 10.08 73.44
N THR A 687 53.38 9.05 74.25
CA THR A 687 52.62 7.96 74.96
C THR A 687 51.93 8.38 76.31
N PRO A 688 51.30 7.51 77.18
CA PRO A 688 51.28 6.01 77.31
C PRO A 688 49.97 5.24 77.73
N ALA A 689 50.06 3.88 77.74
CA ALA A 689 49.16 2.87 78.37
C ALA A 689 47.72 2.71 77.78
N SER A 690 47.01 1.56 77.72
CA SER A 690 47.18 0.10 78.00
C SER A 690 45.81 -0.59 77.65
N THR A 691 45.51 -1.87 77.36
CA THR A 691 46.08 -3.26 77.13
C THR A 691 44.84 -4.14 76.71
N THR A 692 44.75 -5.40 76.25
CA THR A 692 45.52 -6.64 75.88
C THR A 692 44.46 -7.64 75.28
N ALA A 693 44.70 -8.75 74.52
CA ALA A 693 45.74 -9.23 73.61
C ALA A 693 45.34 -10.64 73.02
N THR A 694 46.05 -11.12 71.96
CA THR A 694 46.24 -12.56 71.53
C THR A 694 45.07 -13.43 70.98
N PRO A 695 45.30 -14.53 70.20
CA PRO A 695 46.36 -14.78 69.17
C PRO A 695 46.00 -15.69 67.92
N GLY A 696 46.56 -15.36 66.73
CA GLY A 696 47.00 -16.31 65.64
C GLY A 696 45.97 -17.17 64.85
N PRO A 697 46.40 -18.06 63.91
CA PRO A 697 47.69 -18.10 63.16
C PRO A 697 47.66 -18.55 61.63
N LEU A 698 48.46 -17.88 60.76
CA LEU A 698 49.21 -18.42 59.56
C LEU A 698 48.42 -18.90 58.28
N GLN A 699 48.92 -19.00 57.02
CA GLN A 699 50.18 -18.58 56.30
C GLN A 699 50.11 -18.67 54.73
N ASN A 700 50.98 -17.90 54.02
CA ASN A 700 51.56 -18.09 52.64
C ASN A 700 50.62 -18.12 51.38
N GLY A 701 51.05 -17.84 50.12
CA GLY A 701 52.35 -17.51 49.49
C GLY A 701 52.24 -16.98 48.02
N ARG A 702 53.37 -16.73 47.32
CA ARG A 702 53.53 -15.97 46.03
C ARG A 702 53.58 -16.80 44.72
N ASP A 703 53.67 -16.10 43.57
CA ASP A 703 53.99 -16.51 42.17
C ASP A 703 55.36 -17.25 42.00
N PRO A 704 55.85 -17.72 40.81
CA PRO A 704 55.40 -17.50 39.40
C PRO A 704 55.60 -18.65 38.33
N SER A 705 55.24 -18.34 37.06
CA SER A 705 55.89 -18.72 35.76
C SER A 705 55.96 -20.15 35.17
N PHE A 706 55.63 -20.22 33.86
CA PHE A 706 56.17 -21.06 32.73
C PHE A 706 56.15 -22.60 32.74
N SER A 707 55.54 -23.17 31.68
CA SER A 707 55.82 -24.48 31.03
C SER A 707 55.67 -25.78 31.87
N ASP A 708 55.43 -26.99 31.34
CA ASP A 708 55.34 -27.50 29.96
C ASP A 708 54.52 -28.82 29.90
N LEU A 709 54.13 -29.28 28.70
CA LEU A 709 53.66 -30.66 28.37
C LEU A 709 52.34 -31.14 29.08
N THR A 710 51.47 -32.03 28.55
CA THR A 710 51.40 -32.74 27.26
C THR A 710 49.94 -33.06 26.88
N VAL A 711 49.68 -33.17 25.57
CA VAL A 711 48.61 -33.89 24.84
C VAL A 711 47.51 -34.60 25.68
N SER A 712 46.23 -34.27 25.40
CA SER A 712 45.08 -35.16 25.63
C SER A 712 43.98 -34.95 24.59
N ASP A 713 43.56 -36.06 23.99
CA ASP A 713 42.69 -36.26 22.82
C ASP A 713 41.35 -35.47 22.78
N PRO A 714 40.94 -34.88 21.63
CA PRO A 714 39.60 -34.30 21.46
C PRO A 714 38.42 -35.30 21.50
N ASN A 715 38.66 -36.61 21.42
CA ASN A 715 37.62 -37.63 21.23
C ASN A 715 36.99 -38.20 22.52
N MET A 716 36.97 -37.44 23.63
CA MET A 716 36.30 -37.88 24.86
C MET A 716 34.91 -37.24 25.02
N ALA A 717 33.87 -38.01 24.69
CA ALA A 717 32.48 -37.61 24.96
C ALA A 717 32.26 -37.43 26.47
N ARG A 718 31.64 -36.32 26.89
CA ARG A 718 31.21 -36.14 28.28
C ARG A 718 30.15 -37.18 28.64
N PRO A 719 30.24 -37.87 29.78
CA PRO A 719 29.26 -38.87 30.18
C PRO A 719 27.90 -38.22 30.47
N ASN A 720 26.82 -38.91 30.11
CA ASN A 720 25.46 -38.48 30.43
C ASN A 720 25.23 -38.58 31.95
N LEU A 721 25.26 -37.44 32.64
CA LEU A 721 24.61 -37.32 33.94
C LEU A 721 23.09 -37.29 33.71
N PRO A 722 22.29 -38.05 34.48
CA PRO A 722 20.83 -37.97 34.38
C PRO A 722 20.34 -36.58 34.82
N PRO A 723 19.20 -36.11 34.31
CA PRO A 723 18.63 -34.83 34.74
C PRO A 723 18.32 -34.86 36.23
N VAL A 724 18.68 -33.79 36.94
CA VAL A 724 18.28 -33.60 38.34
C VAL A 724 16.78 -33.34 38.36
N VAL A 725 16.02 -34.32 38.83
CA VAL A 725 14.60 -34.18 39.12
C VAL A 725 14.46 -33.21 40.31
N PRO A 726 13.76 -32.07 40.16
CA PRO A 726 13.46 -31.20 41.31
C PRO A 726 12.49 -31.94 42.26
N PRO A 727 12.56 -31.70 43.58
CA PRO A 727 11.67 -32.34 44.53
C PRO A 727 10.21 -31.95 44.28
N ASP A 728 9.30 -32.92 44.43
CA ASP A 728 7.87 -32.75 44.20
C ASP A 728 7.27 -31.65 45.10
N GLY A 729 6.39 -30.82 44.53
CA GLY A 729 5.69 -29.73 45.24
C GLY A 729 5.83 -28.33 44.64
N LEU A 730 6.55 -28.16 43.53
CA LEU A 730 6.60 -26.93 42.75
C LEU A 730 6.40 -27.19 41.26
N ASP A 731 5.15 -27.03 40.79
CA ASP A 731 4.84 -26.90 39.37
C ASP A 731 5.50 -25.62 38.83
N ASN A 732 6.63 -25.79 38.16
CA ASN A 732 7.42 -24.68 37.63
C ASN A 732 6.77 -24.13 36.35
N ASN A 733 5.74 -23.29 36.53
CA ASN A 733 5.10 -22.51 35.47
C ASN A 733 6.16 -21.87 34.55
N ASN A 734 5.98 -22.02 33.24
CA ASN A 734 7.02 -21.74 32.27
C ASN A 734 6.53 -20.76 31.20
N ALA A 735 7.16 -19.60 31.09
CA ALA A 735 6.81 -18.59 30.08
C ALA A 735 6.95 -19.09 28.61
N PHE A 736 7.61 -20.22 28.39
CA PHE A 736 7.75 -20.86 27.08
C PHE A 736 6.79 -22.05 26.86
N GLU A 737 5.81 -22.26 27.74
CA GLU A 737 4.73 -23.22 27.54
C GLU A 737 3.99 -22.93 26.23
N GLY A 738 3.85 -23.98 25.41
CA GLY A 738 3.31 -23.93 24.06
C GLY A 738 3.99 -22.93 23.10
N ALA A 739 5.19 -22.43 23.40
CA ALA A 739 5.85 -21.39 22.59
C ALA A 739 6.47 -21.94 21.29
N MET A 740 6.65 -23.26 21.23
CA MET A 740 7.10 -24.02 20.07
C MET A 740 5.96 -24.64 19.26
N ASP A 741 4.73 -24.60 19.77
CA ASP A 741 3.56 -25.20 19.12
C ASP A 741 3.32 -24.46 17.81
N GLY A 742 3.40 -25.22 16.70
CA GLY A 742 3.18 -24.69 15.37
C GLY A 742 1.70 -24.42 15.13
N PHE A 743 1.40 -23.57 14.14
CA PHE A 743 0.04 -23.47 13.63
C PHE A 743 -0.25 -24.64 12.67
N ASP A 744 -0.69 -25.77 13.22
CA ASP A 744 -1.28 -26.85 12.43
C ASP A 744 -2.58 -26.34 11.78
N PHE A 745 -2.70 -26.52 10.46
CA PHE A 745 -3.89 -26.11 9.69
C PHE A 745 -5.04 -27.13 9.86
N ALA A 746 -5.36 -27.49 11.10
CA ALA A 746 -6.57 -28.23 11.43
C ALA A 746 -7.78 -27.29 11.35
N LEU A 747 -8.77 -27.62 10.53
CA LEU A 747 -9.93 -26.77 10.21
C LEU A 747 -10.97 -26.70 11.37
N GLU A 748 -10.54 -27.01 12.59
CA GLU A 748 -11.37 -27.14 13.79
C GLU A 748 -11.22 -25.94 14.73
N SER A 749 -10.09 -25.21 14.67
CA SER A 749 -9.74 -24.08 15.56
C SER A 749 -10.61 -22.81 15.41
N TYR A 750 -11.60 -22.83 14.51
CA TYR A 750 -12.64 -21.78 14.40
C TYR A 750 -14.00 -22.23 14.99
N GLY A 751 -14.07 -23.42 15.60
CA GLY A 751 -15.29 -24.09 16.07
C GLY A 751 -15.61 -24.00 17.57
N ASN A 752 -15.59 -22.79 18.15
CA ASN A 752 -16.21 -22.47 19.45
C ASN A 752 -15.66 -23.12 20.75
N THR A 753 -16.21 -22.62 21.85
CA THR A 753 -15.90 -22.92 23.26
C THR A 753 -16.16 -24.38 23.68
N GLY A 754 -15.11 -25.05 24.14
CA GLY A 754 -15.16 -26.03 25.25
C GLY A 754 -16.07 -27.26 25.11
N VAL A 755 -15.57 -28.30 24.43
CA VAL A 755 -15.95 -29.71 24.67
C VAL A 755 -14.68 -30.57 24.56
N ASP A 756 -14.45 -31.49 25.50
CA ASP A 756 -13.18 -32.21 25.61
C ASP A 756 -12.99 -33.32 24.55
N SER A 757 -11.90 -33.21 23.78
CA SER A 757 -11.54 -34.09 22.65
C SER A 757 -10.95 -35.46 23.05
N ALA A 758 -11.01 -35.82 24.33
CA ALA A 758 -10.38 -37.04 24.88
C ALA A 758 -11.29 -38.30 24.87
N SER A 759 -12.56 -38.17 24.48
CA SER A 759 -13.56 -39.24 24.59
C SER A 759 -13.70 -40.16 23.36
N TRP A 760 -13.11 -39.80 22.21
CA TRP A 760 -13.47 -40.38 20.91
C TRP A 760 -12.87 -41.76 20.56
N PHE A 761 -12.19 -42.43 21.50
CA PHE A 761 -11.45 -43.68 21.22
C PHE A 761 -11.91 -44.91 22.03
N SER A 762 -13.21 -45.17 22.12
CA SER A 762 -13.73 -46.56 22.08
C SER A 762 -15.24 -46.69 21.82
N GLN A 763 -15.60 -47.85 21.24
CA GLN A 763 -16.92 -48.51 21.21
C GLN A 763 -18.12 -47.92 20.41
N GLU A 764 -18.18 -46.67 19.97
CA GLU A 764 -19.27 -46.21 19.06
C GLU A 764 -19.02 -46.45 17.55
N TRP A 765 -17.88 -47.06 17.21
CA TRP A 765 -17.24 -47.19 15.88
C TRP A 765 -18.00 -47.95 14.76
N LEU A 766 -19.32 -48.12 14.88
CA LEU A 766 -20.18 -48.76 13.88
C LEU A 766 -21.45 -47.95 13.52
N ASN A 767 -21.90 -47.03 14.39
CA ASN A 767 -23.21 -46.37 14.23
C ASN A 767 -23.12 -44.90 13.78
N ALA A 768 -22.07 -44.15 14.17
CA ALA A 768 -21.98 -42.71 13.92
C ALA A 768 -21.32 -42.34 12.58
N ASP A 769 -20.15 -42.93 12.28
CA ASP A 769 -19.25 -42.44 11.21
C ASP A 769 -19.78 -42.59 9.78
N PHE A 770 -20.73 -43.49 9.52
CA PHE A 770 -21.41 -43.55 8.22
C PHE A 770 -22.61 -42.60 8.13
N ALA A 771 -23.31 -42.34 9.25
CA ALA A 771 -24.53 -41.54 9.26
C ALA A 771 -24.24 -40.07 8.88
N MET A 772 -23.18 -39.47 9.43
CA MET A 772 -22.89 -38.05 9.21
C MET A 772 -22.44 -37.72 7.77
N PRO A 773 -21.50 -38.44 7.13
CA PRO A 773 -21.15 -38.21 5.72
C PRO A 773 -22.32 -38.48 4.77
N VAL A 774 -23.15 -39.51 5.03
CA VAL A 774 -24.35 -39.80 4.24
C VAL A 774 -25.37 -38.66 4.34
N LEU A 775 -25.62 -38.15 5.55
CA LEU A 775 -26.52 -37.01 5.78
C LEU A 775 -26.01 -35.74 5.10
N VAL A 776 -24.71 -35.42 5.21
CA VAL A 776 -24.11 -34.25 4.54
C VAL A 776 -24.18 -34.39 3.01
N CYS A 777 -23.95 -35.58 2.45
CA CYS A 777 -24.16 -35.85 1.03
C CYS A 777 -25.62 -35.59 0.60
N LEU A 778 -26.59 -36.11 1.34
CA LEU A 778 -28.02 -35.94 1.03
C LEU A 778 -28.46 -34.46 1.10
N VAL A 779 -28.08 -33.75 2.18
CA VAL A 779 -28.41 -32.32 2.35
C VAL A 779 -27.78 -31.47 1.26
N ALA A 780 -26.51 -31.71 0.92
CA ALA A 780 -25.85 -30.99 -0.16
C ALA A 780 -26.41 -31.33 -1.55
N ALA A 781 -26.79 -32.58 -1.82
CA ALA A 781 -27.48 -32.95 -3.06
C ALA A 781 -28.84 -32.24 -3.21
N ILE A 782 -29.63 -32.16 -2.12
CA ILE A 782 -30.89 -31.41 -2.11
C ILE A 782 -30.62 -29.93 -2.39
N ALA A 783 -29.63 -29.32 -1.73
CA ALA A 783 -29.26 -27.92 -1.93
C ALA A 783 -28.81 -27.61 -3.37
N LEU A 784 -28.08 -28.53 -4.03
CA LEU A 784 -27.66 -28.39 -5.43
C LEU A 784 -28.81 -28.50 -6.44
N ILE A 785 -29.97 -29.03 -6.04
CA ILE A 785 -31.19 -29.07 -6.86
C ILE A 785 -32.10 -27.86 -6.54
N THR A 786 -32.28 -27.53 -5.27
CA THR A 786 -33.20 -26.46 -4.84
C THR A 786 -32.64 -25.05 -5.02
N LEU A 787 -31.34 -24.82 -4.80
CA LEU A 787 -30.77 -23.48 -4.93
C LEU A 787 -30.83 -22.96 -6.38
N PRO A 788 -30.44 -23.73 -7.42
CA PRO A 788 -30.63 -23.30 -8.80
C PRO A 788 -32.11 -23.15 -9.18
N SER A 789 -33.00 -24.05 -8.71
CA SER A 789 -34.42 -23.99 -9.07
C SER A 789 -35.10 -22.69 -8.61
N VAL A 790 -34.71 -22.18 -7.44
CA VAL A 790 -35.25 -20.93 -6.87
C VAL A 790 -34.78 -19.69 -7.64
N PHE A 791 -33.58 -19.69 -8.22
CA PHE A 791 -33.01 -18.54 -8.92
C PHE A 791 -33.12 -18.59 -10.46
N ASN A 792 -33.48 -19.74 -11.05
CA ASN A 792 -33.66 -19.87 -12.49
C ASN A 792 -34.62 -18.81 -13.07
N GLY A 793 -34.15 -18.07 -14.07
CA GLY A 793 -34.89 -16.98 -14.73
C GLY A 793 -34.94 -15.65 -13.96
N LYS A 794 -34.23 -15.51 -12.82
CA LYS A 794 -34.17 -14.29 -12.00
C LYS A 794 -32.81 -13.58 -12.14
N ILE A 795 -32.74 -12.33 -11.67
CA ILE A 795 -31.48 -11.59 -11.53
C ILE A 795 -30.61 -12.26 -10.43
N GLU A 796 -29.29 -12.20 -10.54
CA GLU A 796 -28.37 -12.73 -9.52
C GLU A 796 -28.64 -12.09 -8.13
N PRO A 797 -28.77 -12.89 -7.06
CA PRO A 797 -28.98 -12.38 -5.71
C PRO A 797 -27.71 -11.72 -5.14
N ILE A 798 -27.73 -10.41 -4.96
CA ILE A 798 -26.66 -9.68 -4.27
C ILE A 798 -26.78 -9.91 -2.76
N TRP A 799 -25.98 -10.83 -2.22
CA TRP A 799 -25.91 -11.05 -0.77
C TRP A 799 -25.01 -10.01 -0.08
N ALA A 800 -25.28 -9.73 1.20
CA ALA A 800 -24.75 -8.59 1.95
C ALA A 800 -23.21 -8.46 2.03
N ASN A 801 -22.46 -9.53 1.71
CA ASN A 801 -21.00 -9.58 1.75
C ASN A 801 -20.36 -9.67 0.34
N GLY A 802 -21.11 -9.41 -0.74
CA GLY A 802 -20.58 -9.47 -2.12
C GLY A 802 -20.29 -10.88 -2.65
N VAL A 803 -20.88 -11.90 -2.04
CA VAL A 803 -20.79 -13.30 -2.49
C VAL A 803 -21.64 -13.49 -3.75
N GLN A 804 -21.14 -14.25 -4.73
CA GLN A 804 -21.82 -14.57 -5.98
C GLN A 804 -22.47 -15.96 -5.95
N LEU A 805 -23.51 -16.19 -6.77
CA LEU A 805 -24.23 -17.47 -6.80
C LEU A 805 -23.31 -18.67 -7.13
N ASP A 806 -22.39 -18.49 -8.08
CA ASP A 806 -21.34 -19.48 -8.40
C ASP A 806 -20.49 -19.83 -7.18
N THR A 807 -20.15 -18.87 -6.32
CA THR A 807 -19.31 -19.12 -5.13
C THR A 807 -20.03 -20.04 -4.14
N VAL A 808 -21.35 -19.85 -3.96
CA VAL A 808 -22.17 -20.72 -3.10
C VAL A 808 -22.31 -22.12 -3.70
N LEU A 809 -22.55 -22.23 -5.02
CA LEU A 809 -22.66 -23.53 -5.69
C LEU A 809 -21.33 -24.30 -5.68
N ILE A 810 -20.20 -23.63 -5.87
CA ILE A 810 -18.85 -24.22 -5.76
C ILE A 810 -18.57 -24.68 -4.32
N ALA A 811 -18.97 -23.90 -3.31
CA ALA A 811 -18.83 -24.29 -1.90
C ALA A 811 -19.65 -25.55 -1.57
N ILE A 812 -20.92 -25.59 -1.97
CA ILE A 812 -21.79 -26.77 -1.75
C ILE A 812 -21.24 -28.00 -2.50
N MET A 813 -20.80 -27.87 -3.76
CA MET A 813 -20.15 -28.97 -4.48
C MET A 813 -18.82 -29.42 -3.87
N SER A 814 -18.10 -28.54 -3.17
CA SER A 814 -16.86 -28.90 -2.47
C SER A 814 -17.14 -29.68 -1.19
N VAL A 815 -18.14 -29.29 -0.40
CA VAL A 815 -18.62 -30.06 0.77
C VAL A 815 -19.15 -31.42 0.33
N TYR A 816 -19.98 -31.45 -0.72
CA TYR A 816 -20.52 -32.67 -1.32
C TYR A 816 -19.42 -33.62 -1.81
N ARG A 817 -18.39 -33.10 -2.50
CA ARG A 817 -17.19 -33.86 -2.91
C ARG A 817 -16.46 -34.46 -1.72
N LEU A 818 -16.26 -33.69 -0.65
CA LEU A 818 -15.52 -34.16 0.53
C LEU A 818 -16.28 -35.28 1.27
N ALA A 819 -17.57 -35.10 1.53
CA ALA A 819 -18.41 -36.11 2.16
C ALA A 819 -18.51 -37.40 1.30
N LEU A 820 -18.71 -37.25 -0.01
CA LEU A 820 -18.78 -38.38 -0.94
C LEU A 820 -17.44 -39.13 -1.04
N LYS A 821 -16.31 -38.41 -0.98
CA LYS A 821 -14.97 -39.00 -0.92
C LYS A 821 -14.75 -39.79 0.37
N ALA A 822 -15.17 -39.27 1.53
CA ALA A 822 -15.03 -39.96 2.82
C ALA A 822 -15.77 -41.33 2.85
N ILE A 823 -16.98 -41.38 2.30
CA ILE A 823 -17.74 -42.64 2.13
C ILE A 823 -16.97 -43.63 1.25
N VAL A 824 -16.38 -43.17 0.15
CA VAL A 824 -15.66 -44.04 -0.80
C VAL A 824 -14.32 -44.52 -0.23
N GLU A 825 -13.57 -43.66 0.48
CA GLU A 825 -12.28 -44.03 1.08
C GLU A 825 -12.41 -45.08 2.18
N THR A 826 -13.40 -44.92 3.07
CA THR A 826 -13.72 -45.91 4.12
C THR A 826 -14.15 -47.25 3.52
N CYS A 827 -15.00 -47.24 2.49
CA CYS A 827 -15.42 -48.46 1.80
C CYS A 827 -14.27 -49.16 1.03
N ILE A 828 -13.33 -48.41 0.43
CA ILE A 828 -12.11 -49.00 -0.17
C ILE A 828 -11.23 -49.65 0.91
N GLY A 829 -11.11 -49.01 2.08
CA GLY A 829 -10.39 -49.55 3.25
C GLY A 829 -10.98 -50.89 3.73
N GLN A 830 -12.30 -50.97 3.91
CA GLN A 830 -12.98 -52.23 4.27
C GLN A 830 -12.88 -53.28 3.16
N GLY A 831 -12.89 -52.84 1.89
CA GLY A 831 -12.66 -53.70 0.72
C GLY A 831 -11.34 -54.46 0.75
N ALA A 832 -10.30 -53.94 1.42
CA ALA A 832 -9.03 -54.63 1.62
C ALA A 832 -9.17 -55.82 2.58
N TRP A 833 -9.88 -55.63 3.70
CA TRP A 833 -10.13 -56.69 4.68
C TRP A 833 -11.03 -57.78 4.12
N ILE A 834 -12.06 -57.42 3.34
CA ILE A 834 -12.92 -58.38 2.66
C ILE A 834 -12.13 -59.20 1.62
N TRP A 835 -11.24 -58.57 0.84
CA TRP A 835 -10.33 -59.27 -0.10
C TRP A 835 -9.50 -60.35 0.63
N VAL A 836 -8.90 -60.00 1.76
CA VAL A 836 -8.11 -60.94 2.58
C VAL A 836 -8.98 -61.97 3.30
N SER A 837 -10.22 -61.66 3.68
CA SER A 837 -11.16 -62.64 4.25
C SER A 837 -11.42 -63.82 3.29
N GLY A 838 -11.38 -63.57 1.98
CA GLY A 838 -11.52 -64.59 0.93
C GLY A 838 -10.42 -65.65 0.94
N PHE A 839 -9.24 -65.35 1.50
CA PHE A 839 -8.13 -66.30 1.67
C PHE A 839 -8.54 -67.50 2.54
N ARG A 840 -9.30 -67.27 3.64
CA ARG A 840 -9.83 -68.34 4.50
C ARG A 840 -10.83 -69.27 3.80
N LYS A 841 -11.35 -68.90 2.63
CA LYS A 841 -12.23 -69.73 1.79
C LYS A 841 -11.49 -70.41 0.61
N GLY A 842 -10.16 -70.40 0.62
CA GLY A 842 -9.32 -71.35 -0.13
C GLY A 842 -9.29 -71.20 -1.65
N LYS A 843 -9.55 -70.01 -2.21
CA LYS A 843 -9.63 -69.81 -3.67
C LYS A 843 -8.69 -68.76 -4.30
N LYS A 844 -7.97 -67.95 -3.51
CA LYS A 844 -6.93 -67.01 -4.00
C LYS A 844 -5.85 -66.79 -2.93
N GLU A 845 -4.61 -66.62 -3.35
CA GLU A 845 -3.54 -66.07 -2.51
C GLU A 845 -3.68 -64.55 -2.42
N ALA A 846 -3.77 -64.00 -1.20
CA ALA A 846 -3.68 -62.57 -0.94
C ALA A 846 -2.27 -62.24 -0.46
N LYS A 847 -1.63 -61.19 -1.00
CA LYS A 847 -0.25 -60.80 -0.65
C LYS A 847 -0.26 -59.53 0.19
N LEU A 848 0.73 -59.37 1.07
CA LEU A 848 0.85 -58.16 1.90
C LEU A 848 1.01 -56.87 1.07
N GLU A 849 1.53 -56.99 -0.16
CA GLU A 849 1.56 -55.89 -1.14
C GLU A 849 0.15 -55.42 -1.54
N ASP A 850 -0.87 -56.28 -1.48
CA ASP A 850 -2.23 -55.92 -1.87
C ASP A 850 -2.83 -54.89 -0.90
N PHE A 851 -2.66 -55.03 0.42
CA PHE A 851 -3.09 -54.02 1.40
C PHE A 851 -2.54 -52.62 1.07
N LYS A 852 -1.26 -52.54 0.70
CA LYS A 852 -0.63 -51.28 0.28
C LYS A 852 -1.27 -50.71 -0.98
N MET A 853 -1.75 -51.53 -1.92
CA MET A 853 -2.45 -51.03 -3.10
C MET A 853 -3.87 -50.55 -2.81
N PHE A 854 -4.59 -51.14 -1.86
CA PHE A 854 -5.88 -50.62 -1.41
C PHE A 854 -5.71 -49.29 -0.67
N ASP A 855 -4.68 -49.15 0.18
CA ASP A 855 -4.35 -47.90 0.88
C ASP A 855 -3.83 -46.79 -0.07
N GLU A 856 -3.03 -47.13 -1.08
CA GLU A 856 -2.70 -46.21 -2.17
C GLU A 856 -3.95 -45.80 -2.97
N ALA A 857 -4.97 -46.67 -3.08
CA ALA A 857 -6.15 -46.45 -3.91
C ALA A 857 -7.27 -45.63 -3.25
N SER A 858 -7.43 -45.71 -1.93
CA SER A 858 -8.29 -44.77 -1.21
C SER A 858 -7.70 -43.36 -1.29
N ARG A 859 -6.41 -43.22 -0.94
CA ARG A 859 -5.73 -41.92 -0.78
C ARG A 859 -5.48 -41.15 -2.09
N GLY A 860 -5.61 -41.73 -3.28
CA GLY A 860 -5.37 -40.96 -4.50
C GLY A 860 -5.56 -41.63 -5.87
N LEU A 861 -5.74 -40.76 -6.87
CA LEU A 861 -6.03 -41.05 -8.28
C LEU A 861 -5.13 -42.14 -8.90
N TYR A 862 -3.82 -42.09 -8.63
CA TYR A 862 -2.85 -43.04 -9.19
C TYR A 862 -3.04 -44.46 -8.62
N GLY A 863 -3.36 -44.57 -7.32
CA GLY A 863 -3.65 -45.86 -6.70
C GLY A 863 -4.96 -46.45 -7.20
N ALA A 864 -6.00 -45.62 -7.35
CA ALA A 864 -7.30 -46.06 -7.90
C ALA A 864 -7.15 -46.62 -9.34
N LEU A 865 -6.39 -45.94 -10.20
CA LEU A 865 -6.01 -46.43 -11.54
C LEU A 865 -5.20 -47.75 -11.48
N LYS A 866 -4.22 -47.83 -10.57
CA LYS A 866 -3.38 -49.02 -10.36
C LYS A 866 -4.19 -50.23 -9.89
N LEU A 867 -5.14 -50.03 -8.97
CA LEU A 867 -6.01 -51.09 -8.44
C LEU A 867 -7.00 -51.57 -9.52
N LEU A 868 -7.63 -50.65 -10.26
CA LEU A 868 -8.50 -50.98 -11.40
C LEU A 868 -7.79 -51.88 -12.42
N TRP A 869 -6.56 -51.53 -12.81
CA TRP A 869 -5.80 -52.26 -13.82
C TRP A 869 -5.32 -53.64 -13.31
N ARG A 870 -4.80 -53.73 -12.08
CA ARG A 870 -4.29 -55.00 -11.51
C ARG A 870 -5.42 -55.97 -11.12
N MET A 871 -6.58 -55.47 -10.69
CA MET A 871 -7.73 -56.30 -10.30
C MET A 871 -8.66 -56.67 -11.47
N LYS A 872 -8.39 -56.18 -12.70
CA LYS A 872 -9.17 -56.46 -13.92
C LYS A 872 -10.69 -56.26 -13.77
N VAL A 873 -11.10 -55.27 -12.97
CA VAL A 873 -12.52 -54.96 -12.65
C VAL A 873 -13.27 -56.14 -11.98
N SER A 874 -12.58 -57.17 -11.49
CA SER A 874 -13.16 -58.40 -10.92
C SER A 874 -13.54 -58.29 -9.43
N HIS A 875 -13.45 -57.11 -8.82
CA HIS A 875 -13.67 -56.89 -7.39
C HIS A 875 -14.51 -55.64 -7.15
N PHE A 876 -15.40 -55.66 -6.17
CA PHE A 876 -16.30 -54.53 -5.87
C PHE A 876 -15.55 -53.24 -5.52
N ALA A 877 -14.34 -53.32 -4.93
CA ALA A 877 -13.49 -52.13 -4.71
C ALA A 877 -13.02 -51.42 -6.00
N CYS A 878 -13.17 -52.04 -7.18
CA CYS A 878 -13.03 -51.35 -8.47
C CYS A 878 -14.15 -50.32 -8.70
N ILE A 879 -15.34 -50.52 -8.13
CA ILE A 879 -16.45 -49.55 -8.15
C ILE A 879 -16.06 -48.31 -7.34
N GLY A 880 -15.61 -48.50 -6.09
CA GLY A 880 -15.06 -47.43 -5.27
C GLY A 880 -13.91 -46.68 -5.96
N SER A 881 -12.96 -47.41 -6.55
CA SER A 881 -11.86 -46.82 -7.32
C SER A 881 -12.36 -45.98 -8.52
N LEU A 882 -13.37 -46.44 -9.26
CA LEU A 882 -13.96 -45.70 -10.37
C LEU A 882 -14.68 -44.42 -9.89
N ILE A 883 -15.41 -44.49 -8.77
CA ILE A 883 -16.06 -43.32 -8.18
C ILE A 883 -15.01 -42.32 -7.71
N ALA A 884 -13.92 -42.76 -7.07
CA ALA A 884 -12.80 -41.90 -6.66
C ALA A 884 -12.15 -41.14 -7.83
N LEU A 885 -12.08 -41.75 -9.02
CA LEU A 885 -11.64 -41.05 -10.25
C LEU A 885 -12.67 -40.01 -10.73
N LEU A 886 -13.95 -40.35 -10.71
CA LEU A 886 -15.04 -39.48 -11.22
C LEU A 886 -15.33 -38.29 -10.29
N ILE A 887 -15.12 -38.43 -8.98
CA ILE A 887 -15.19 -37.34 -7.99
C ILE A 887 -14.24 -36.19 -8.35
N GLN A 888 -13.09 -36.47 -8.97
CA GLN A 888 -12.15 -35.41 -9.39
C GLN A 888 -12.71 -34.50 -10.51
N GLY A 889 -13.79 -34.89 -11.18
CA GLY A 889 -14.47 -34.05 -12.17
C GLY A 889 -15.35 -32.94 -11.59
N PHE A 890 -15.66 -32.95 -10.29
CA PHE A 890 -16.73 -32.09 -9.73
C PHE A 890 -16.45 -30.58 -9.93
N GLU A 891 -15.18 -30.17 -9.94
CA GLU A 891 -14.74 -28.79 -10.16
C GLU A 891 -15.03 -28.27 -11.58
N THR A 892 -15.06 -29.13 -12.61
CA THR A 892 -15.34 -28.69 -13.99
C THR A 892 -16.84 -28.68 -14.27
N PHE A 893 -17.61 -29.60 -13.69
CA PHE A 893 -19.05 -29.73 -13.91
C PHE A 893 -19.85 -28.63 -13.18
N SER A 894 -19.43 -28.22 -11.97
CA SER A 894 -20.08 -27.12 -11.23
C SER A 894 -20.10 -25.81 -12.05
N SER A 895 -18.99 -25.50 -12.73
CA SER A 895 -18.84 -24.30 -13.59
C SER A 895 -19.75 -24.25 -14.82
N GLN A 896 -20.56 -25.28 -15.07
CA GLN A 896 -21.49 -25.35 -16.20
C GLN A 896 -22.95 -25.45 -15.77
N MET A 897 -23.24 -25.63 -14.47
CA MET A 897 -24.60 -25.76 -13.93
C MET A 897 -25.44 -24.48 -14.09
N VAL A 898 -24.80 -23.31 -14.09
CA VAL A 898 -25.43 -22.00 -14.29
C VAL A 898 -24.80 -21.30 -15.49
N THR A 899 -25.57 -20.44 -16.15
CA THR A 899 -25.13 -19.51 -17.18
C THR A 899 -25.74 -18.14 -16.87
N TYR A 900 -24.97 -17.07 -17.09
CA TYR A 900 -25.39 -15.71 -16.81
C TYR A 900 -25.66 -14.95 -18.11
N THR A 901 -26.88 -14.44 -18.28
CA THR A 901 -27.27 -13.59 -19.42
C THR A 901 -27.44 -12.15 -18.96
N GLU A 902 -26.69 -11.21 -19.56
CA GLU A 902 -26.75 -9.79 -19.17
C GLU A 902 -28.07 -9.16 -19.63
N THR A 903 -28.77 -8.47 -18.73
CA THR A 903 -30.03 -7.78 -19.04
C THR A 903 -30.01 -6.34 -18.51
N PRO A 904 -30.50 -5.34 -19.27
CA PRO A 904 -30.58 -3.97 -18.78
C PRO A 904 -31.71 -3.84 -17.75
N THR A 905 -31.38 -3.35 -16.56
CA THR A 905 -32.33 -3.14 -15.46
C THR A 905 -32.25 -1.71 -14.95
N VAL A 906 -33.37 -1.18 -14.45
CA VAL A 906 -33.44 0.17 -13.89
C VAL A 906 -32.69 0.19 -12.56
N PHE A 907 -31.77 1.12 -12.39
CA PHE A 907 -31.03 1.29 -11.15
C PHE A 907 -31.92 1.96 -10.09
N VAL A 908 -32.28 1.22 -9.04
CA VAL A 908 -33.14 1.72 -7.94
C VAL A 908 -32.27 2.37 -6.85
N GLY A 909 -31.67 3.49 -7.20
CA GLY A 909 -30.88 4.37 -6.33
C GLY A 909 -30.69 5.72 -7.05
N GLU A 910 -30.79 6.83 -6.31
CA GLU A 910 -30.79 8.23 -6.77
C GLU A 910 -31.01 8.47 -8.28
N ALA A 911 -32.25 8.84 -8.64
CA ALA A 911 -32.60 9.20 -10.01
C ALA A 911 -31.61 10.21 -10.61
N GLY A 912 -31.20 9.98 -11.85
CA GLY A 912 -30.21 10.81 -12.52
C GLY A 912 -30.61 12.27 -12.50
N SER A 913 -29.66 13.15 -12.16
CA SER A 913 -29.92 14.58 -12.00
C SER A 913 -30.59 15.16 -13.25
N ALA A 914 -31.49 16.14 -13.05
CA ALA A 914 -32.08 16.90 -14.13
C ALA A 914 -31.00 17.41 -15.11
N PRO A 915 -31.24 17.34 -16.43
CA PRO A 915 -30.25 17.71 -17.43
C PRO A 915 -30.06 19.23 -17.41
N ILE A 916 -28.85 19.68 -17.72
CA ILE A 916 -28.50 21.09 -17.75
C ILE A 916 -29.37 21.81 -18.79
N ARG A 917 -30.27 22.66 -18.28
CA ARG A 917 -31.31 23.39 -19.01
C ARG A 917 -31.56 24.73 -18.32
N SER A 918 -32.14 25.68 -19.04
CA SER A 918 -32.56 26.98 -18.49
C SER A 918 -33.96 27.37 -18.96
N GLU A 919 -34.69 28.01 -18.04
CA GLU A 919 -36.04 28.55 -18.23
C GLU A 919 -35.99 30.07 -18.40
N THR A 920 -35.09 30.73 -17.66
CA THR A 920 -34.80 32.17 -17.81
C THR A 920 -33.29 32.43 -17.85
N TRP A 921 -32.88 33.59 -18.37
CA TRP A 921 -31.46 33.97 -18.46
C TRP A 921 -31.26 35.48 -18.22
N HIS A 922 -30.43 35.83 -17.23
CA HIS A 922 -30.17 37.20 -16.75
C HIS A 922 -28.68 37.39 -16.40
N ASN A 923 -27.78 36.92 -17.28
CA ASN A 923 -26.34 36.85 -17.00
C ASN A 923 -25.63 38.20 -17.23
N ILE A 924 -26.08 39.23 -16.50
CA ILE A 924 -25.58 40.61 -16.52
C ILE A 924 -25.11 41.08 -15.14
N VAL A 925 -24.21 42.05 -15.12
CA VAL A 925 -23.67 42.68 -13.91
C VAL A 925 -23.83 44.19 -14.01
N SER A 926 -24.40 44.79 -12.97
CA SER A 926 -24.53 46.25 -12.82
C SER A 926 -23.37 46.84 -12.01
N ASN A 927 -22.69 47.83 -12.58
CA ASN A 927 -21.68 48.65 -11.91
C ASN A 927 -22.38 49.69 -10.98
N PRO A 928 -21.81 50.10 -9.83
CA PRO A 928 -22.33 51.23 -9.01
C PRO A 928 -22.61 52.56 -9.75
N TYR A 929 -22.13 52.71 -11.00
CA TYR A 929 -22.47 53.83 -11.89
C TYR A 929 -23.72 53.58 -12.78
N TYR A 930 -24.54 52.56 -12.46
CA TYR A 930 -25.71 52.09 -13.22
C TYR A 930 -25.45 51.53 -14.63
N GLU A 931 -24.17 51.45 -15.05
CA GLU A 931 -23.78 50.78 -16.29
C GLU A 931 -24.00 49.25 -16.17
N THR A 932 -24.81 48.68 -17.05
CA THR A 932 -25.04 47.24 -17.16
C THR A 932 -24.09 46.63 -18.18
N SER A 933 -23.45 45.51 -17.85
CA SER A 933 -22.58 44.79 -18.78
C SER A 933 -22.76 43.28 -18.67
N LEU A 934 -22.55 42.56 -19.77
CA LEU A 934 -22.59 41.09 -19.75
C LEU A 934 -21.55 40.51 -18.77
N MET A 935 -21.91 39.41 -18.10
CA MET A 935 -20.96 38.56 -17.38
C MET A 935 -19.80 38.12 -18.29
N LEU A 936 -18.62 37.89 -17.70
CA LEU A 936 -17.43 37.50 -18.47
C LEU A 936 -17.58 36.14 -19.18
N SER A 937 -18.43 35.23 -18.68
CA SER A 937 -18.73 33.96 -19.34
C SER A 937 -19.44 34.18 -20.68
N THR A 938 -20.51 35.00 -20.71
CA THR A 938 -21.24 35.35 -21.94
C THR A 938 -20.32 35.98 -22.97
N LYS A 939 -19.45 36.91 -22.53
CA LYS A 939 -18.44 37.55 -23.40
C LYS A 939 -17.51 36.51 -24.02
N ALA A 940 -16.98 35.59 -23.22
CA ALA A 940 -16.14 34.49 -23.69
C ALA A 940 -16.89 33.52 -24.63
N ALA A 941 -18.17 33.24 -24.38
CA ALA A 941 -19.01 32.39 -25.24
C ALA A 941 -19.22 33.02 -26.63
N VAL A 942 -19.49 34.32 -26.70
CA VAL A 942 -19.55 35.07 -27.97
C VAL A 942 -18.21 35.01 -28.70
N TYR A 943 -17.10 35.29 -28.01
CA TYR A 943 -15.76 35.28 -28.61
C TYR A 943 -15.37 33.90 -29.17
N ASN A 944 -15.62 32.83 -28.40
CA ASN A 944 -15.43 31.45 -28.86
C ASN A 944 -16.32 31.12 -30.06
N GLY A 945 -17.57 31.58 -30.04
CA GLY A 945 -18.53 31.36 -31.14
C GLY A 945 -18.15 32.06 -32.44
N ILE A 946 -17.47 33.21 -32.37
CA ILE A 946 -16.97 33.94 -33.55
C ILE A 946 -15.66 33.34 -34.09
N ILE A 947 -14.67 33.11 -33.22
CA ILE A 947 -13.29 32.78 -33.64
C ILE A 947 -13.02 31.27 -33.81
N SER A 948 -13.71 30.38 -33.09
CA SER A 948 -13.29 28.97 -33.03
C SER A 948 -13.45 28.20 -34.35
N GLY A 949 -12.36 27.57 -34.79
CA GLY A 949 -12.32 26.75 -35.99
C GLY A 949 -12.93 25.35 -35.82
N SER A 950 -12.96 24.82 -34.60
CA SER A 950 -13.45 23.49 -34.23
C SER A 950 -14.93 23.51 -33.77
N THR A 951 -15.45 22.34 -33.39
CA THR A 951 -16.66 22.26 -32.57
C THR A 951 -16.42 22.85 -31.17
N THR A 952 -17.47 23.46 -30.61
CA THR A 952 -17.55 23.84 -29.19
C THR A 952 -17.61 22.58 -28.32
N ALA A 953 -17.06 22.62 -27.11
CA ALA A 953 -17.12 21.50 -26.18
C ALA A 953 -18.57 21.16 -25.79
N ASP A 954 -18.89 19.87 -25.73
CA ASP A 954 -20.18 19.39 -25.24
C ASP A 954 -20.36 19.65 -23.75
N VAL A 955 -21.61 19.86 -23.35
CA VAL A 955 -22.00 20.11 -21.96
C VAL A 955 -21.71 18.85 -21.12
N PRO A 956 -20.96 18.94 -20.00
CA PRO A 956 -20.67 17.79 -19.15
C PRO A 956 -21.94 17.32 -18.44
N VAL A 957 -22.30 16.04 -18.63
CA VAL A 957 -23.49 15.45 -18.00
C VAL A 957 -23.09 14.43 -16.94
N SER A 958 -23.52 14.68 -15.70
CA SER A 958 -23.30 13.82 -14.54
C SER A 958 -24.22 12.59 -14.55
N CYS A 959 -23.92 11.61 -15.40
CA CYS A 959 -24.49 10.26 -15.26
C CYS A 959 -23.66 9.46 -14.25
N ALA A 960 -24.28 9.01 -13.15
CA ALA A 960 -23.59 8.24 -12.10
C ALA A 960 -23.31 6.78 -12.48
N THR A 961 -23.97 6.27 -13.52
CA THR A 961 -23.73 4.95 -14.13
C THR A 961 -23.10 5.10 -15.51
N ALA A 962 -22.84 3.99 -16.21
CA ALA A 962 -22.40 4.05 -17.60
C ALA A 962 -23.52 4.40 -18.60
N SER A 963 -24.80 4.32 -18.19
CA SER A 963 -25.95 4.40 -19.08
C SER A 963 -27.13 5.15 -18.43
N CYS A 964 -27.46 6.33 -18.95
CA CYS A 964 -28.61 7.14 -18.52
C CYS A 964 -29.46 7.58 -19.72
N SER A 965 -30.78 7.68 -19.55
CA SER A 965 -31.66 8.37 -20.49
C SER A 965 -32.55 9.37 -19.75
N TRP A 966 -32.87 10.48 -20.41
CA TRP A 966 -33.76 11.51 -19.89
C TRP A 966 -35.04 11.58 -20.74
N PRO A 967 -36.18 11.98 -20.16
CA PRO A 967 -37.34 12.38 -20.95
C PRO A 967 -36.96 13.58 -21.84
N ILE A 968 -37.70 13.79 -22.94
CA ILE A 968 -37.52 14.97 -23.79
C ILE A 968 -37.70 16.23 -22.92
N PHE A 969 -36.76 17.16 -22.97
CA PHE A 969 -36.80 18.37 -22.15
C PHE A 969 -36.58 19.65 -22.98
N PRO A 970 -37.36 20.72 -22.74
CA PRO A 970 -37.10 22.04 -23.31
C PRO A 970 -35.99 22.77 -22.56
N SER A 971 -35.31 23.65 -23.27
CA SER A 971 -34.42 24.67 -22.71
C SER A 971 -34.38 25.91 -23.59
N LEU A 972 -34.11 27.06 -22.99
CA LEU A 972 -33.63 28.22 -23.74
C LEU A 972 -32.35 27.86 -24.51
N ALA A 973 -32.22 28.50 -25.68
CA ALA A 973 -31.13 28.37 -26.63
C ALA A 973 -31.03 29.65 -27.48
N VAL A 974 -29.99 29.73 -28.31
CA VAL A 974 -29.87 30.71 -29.39
C VAL A 974 -29.97 30.00 -30.73
N CYS A 975 -30.69 30.64 -31.64
CA CYS A 975 -30.88 30.23 -33.01
C CYS A 975 -30.36 31.33 -33.93
N GLY A 976 -29.80 30.92 -35.07
CA GLY A 976 -29.18 31.84 -36.00
C GLY A 976 -29.23 31.32 -37.43
N ALA A 977 -29.45 32.23 -38.37
CA ALA A 977 -29.47 31.92 -39.78
C ALA A 977 -28.92 33.09 -40.59
N CYS A 978 -28.35 32.79 -41.76
CA CYS A 978 -27.94 33.77 -42.74
C CYS A 978 -28.64 33.49 -44.06
N THR A 979 -29.11 34.54 -44.73
CA THR A 979 -29.75 34.49 -46.05
C THR A 979 -28.99 35.37 -47.02
N ARG A 980 -28.95 35.01 -48.31
CA ARG A 980 -28.47 35.92 -49.35
C ARG A 980 -29.42 37.11 -49.45
N SER A 981 -28.87 38.32 -49.51
CA SER A 981 -29.64 39.54 -49.74
C SER A 981 -29.52 39.97 -51.20
N LEU A 982 -30.54 40.69 -51.67
CA LEU A 982 -30.40 41.56 -52.85
C LEU A 982 -29.59 42.81 -52.49
N PHE A 983 -28.94 43.39 -53.48
CA PHE A 983 -28.22 44.65 -53.41
C PHE A 983 -28.43 45.43 -54.71
N ASP A 984 -28.56 46.75 -54.60
CA ASP A 984 -28.59 47.66 -55.73
C ASP A 984 -27.16 48.06 -56.14
N THR A 985 -26.98 48.48 -57.39
CA THR A 985 -25.69 48.87 -57.95
C THR A 985 -25.79 50.26 -58.58
N SER A 986 -24.94 51.18 -58.15
CA SER A 986 -24.87 52.57 -58.64
C SER A 986 -23.44 52.93 -59.03
N CYS A 987 -23.20 53.19 -60.32
CA CYS A 987 -21.86 53.42 -60.87
C CYS A 987 -21.66 54.85 -61.37
N ASP A 988 -20.66 55.53 -60.82
CA ASP A 988 -20.15 56.82 -61.27
C ASP A 988 -18.94 56.57 -62.21
N PRO A 989 -18.94 57.08 -63.47
CA PRO A 989 -17.83 56.89 -64.40
C PRO A 989 -16.45 57.37 -63.91
N GLN A 990 -16.41 58.28 -62.94
CA GLN A 990 -15.17 58.81 -62.34
C GLN A 990 -14.85 58.24 -60.96
N LYS A 991 -15.85 57.70 -60.22
CA LYS A 991 -15.67 57.20 -58.84
C LYS A 991 -15.89 55.69 -58.67
N GLY A 992 -16.27 54.98 -59.73
CA GLY A 992 -16.52 53.54 -59.71
C GLY A 992 -17.93 53.15 -59.26
N CYS A 993 -18.14 51.85 -59.07
CA CYS A 993 -19.43 51.30 -58.63
C CYS A 993 -19.50 51.23 -57.10
N SER A 994 -20.57 51.77 -56.56
CA SER A 994 -21.06 51.50 -55.22
C SER A 994 -22.16 50.44 -55.27
N TYR A 995 -22.21 49.59 -54.26
CA TYR A 995 -23.22 48.54 -54.11
C TYR A 995 -23.87 48.70 -52.74
N SER A 996 -25.20 48.67 -52.66
CA SER A 996 -25.94 48.97 -51.44
C SER A 996 -27.05 47.97 -51.17
N MET A 997 -27.14 47.46 -49.95
CA MET A 997 -28.23 46.59 -49.49
C MET A 997 -29.46 47.41 -49.07
N SER A 998 -30.65 46.81 -49.19
CA SER A 998 -31.95 47.42 -48.81
C SER A 998 -32.04 47.94 -47.36
N SER A 999 -31.15 47.46 -46.51
CA SER A 999 -30.97 47.81 -45.09
C SER A 999 -30.09 49.04 -44.83
N GLY A 1000 -29.42 49.58 -45.86
CA GLY A 1000 -28.55 50.76 -45.79
C GLY A 1000 -27.04 50.49 -45.82
N THR A 1001 -26.60 49.23 -45.64
CA THR A 1001 -25.19 48.85 -45.71
C THR A 1001 -24.66 48.98 -47.14
N SER A 1002 -23.56 49.72 -47.36
CA SER A 1002 -23.02 49.99 -48.70
C SER A 1002 -21.50 49.89 -48.78
N ILE A 1003 -20.99 49.37 -49.91
CA ILE A 1003 -19.56 49.21 -50.19
C ILE A 1003 -19.20 49.91 -51.52
N SER A 1004 -18.13 50.72 -51.52
CA SER A 1004 -17.66 51.48 -52.69
C SER A 1004 -16.41 50.84 -53.30
N GLY A 1005 -16.41 50.66 -54.63
CA GLY A 1005 -15.39 49.89 -55.33
C GLY A 1005 -14.08 50.65 -55.56
N ALA A 1006 -13.04 50.27 -54.82
CA ALA A 1006 -11.64 50.62 -55.12
C ALA A 1006 -11.21 50.16 -56.55
N PRO A 1007 -10.09 50.69 -57.09
CA PRO A 1007 -9.62 50.29 -58.42
C PRO A 1007 -9.31 48.79 -58.55
N PHE A 1008 -8.71 48.16 -57.53
CA PHE A 1008 -8.39 46.72 -57.48
C PHE A 1008 -8.42 46.20 -56.03
N GLY A 1009 -8.70 44.90 -55.83
CA GLY A 1009 -8.57 44.23 -54.53
C GLY A 1009 -9.84 43.59 -53.98
N TYR A 1010 -9.76 43.12 -52.74
CA TYR A 1010 -10.86 42.61 -51.93
C TYR A 1010 -11.26 43.62 -50.86
N HIS A 1011 -12.56 43.83 -50.69
CA HIS A 1011 -13.14 44.56 -49.56
C HIS A 1011 -14.24 43.74 -48.91
N PHE A 1012 -14.38 43.87 -47.60
CA PHE A 1012 -15.43 43.24 -46.81
C PHE A 1012 -15.91 44.19 -45.72
N THR A 1013 -17.22 44.25 -45.49
CA THR A 1013 -17.86 45.11 -44.50
C THR A 1013 -18.89 44.29 -43.73
N VAL A 1014 -18.90 44.45 -42.41
CA VAL A 1014 -19.97 44.00 -41.52
C VAL A 1014 -20.58 45.23 -40.86
N THR A 1015 -21.91 45.27 -40.77
CA THR A 1015 -22.63 46.40 -40.13
C THR A 1015 -23.91 45.90 -39.45
N PRO A 1016 -24.19 46.27 -38.18
CA PRO A 1016 -25.47 45.98 -37.54
C PRO A 1016 -26.59 46.71 -38.26
N SER A 1017 -27.72 46.04 -38.53
CA SER A 1017 -28.75 46.55 -39.43
C SER A 1017 -30.15 46.61 -38.79
N ASN A 1018 -31.00 47.46 -39.36
CA ASN A 1018 -32.39 47.64 -38.89
C ASN A 1018 -33.35 46.53 -39.34
N GLY A 1019 -32.81 45.45 -39.92
CA GLY A 1019 -33.57 44.36 -40.53
C GLY A 1019 -33.91 44.60 -42.00
N SER A 1020 -34.52 43.59 -42.61
CA SER A 1020 -35.15 43.66 -43.93
C SER A 1020 -36.43 42.82 -43.90
N SER A 1021 -37.11 42.61 -45.03
CA SER A 1021 -38.31 41.76 -45.10
C SER A 1021 -38.06 40.32 -44.63
N THR A 1022 -36.83 39.81 -44.81
CA THR A 1022 -36.39 38.47 -44.36
C THR A 1022 -36.19 38.36 -42.85
N PHE A 1023 -35.73 39.45 -42.21
CA PHE A 1023 -35.52 39.55 -40.77
C PHE A 1023 -36.12 40.86 -40.24
N PRO A 1024 -37.45 40.96 -40.10
CA PRO A 1024 -38.09 42.19 -39.66
C PRO A 1024 -37.84 42.44 -38.17
N ARG A 1025 -37.35 43.64 -37.82
CA ARG A 1025 -37.06 44.04 -36.43
C ARG A 1025 -38.28 43.94 -35.50
N ASN A 1026 -39.49 44.10 -36.03
CA ASN A 1026 -40.75 43.94 -35.31
C ASN A 1026 -41.36 42.52 -35.44
N SER A 1027 -40.54 41.49 -35.63
CA SER A 1027 -41.01 40.10 -35.55
C SER A 1027 -41.35 39.70 -34.11
N SER A 1028 -42.23 38.72 -33.92
CA SER A 1028 -42.54 38.09 -32.63
C SER A 1028 -41.40 37.15 -32.18
N LYS A 1029 -40.17 37.66 -32.11
CA LYS A 1029 -38.94 36.95 -31.72
C LYS A 1029 -38.05 37.85 -30.85
N ALA A 1030 -37.44 37.29 -29.82
CA ALA A 1030 -36.40 37.94 -29.03
C ALA A 1030 -35.07 38.03 -29.83
N ILE A 1031 -35.00 38.93 -30.81
CA ILE A 1031 -33.82 39.18 -31.66
C ILE A 1031 -32.65 39.70 -30.82
N ILE A 1032 -31.49 39.07 -30.97
CA ILE A 1032 -30.21 39.36 -30.31
C ILE A 1032 -29.37 40.34 -31.12
N SER A 1033 -29.27 40.12 -32.43
CA SER A 1033 -28.65 41.07 -33.38
C SER A 1033 -29.08 40.71 -34.80
N ILE A 1034 -29.14 41.71 -35.67
CA ILE A 1034 -29.25 41.54 -37.13
C ILE A 1034 -28.07 42.30 -37.71
N PHE A 1035 -27.31 41.66 -38.59
CA PHE A 1035 -26.16 42.28 -39.23
C PHE A 1035 -26.06 41.86 -40.68
N ASP A 1036 -25.57 42.80 -41.48
CA ASP A 1036 -25.31 42.61 -42.89
C ASP A 1036 -23.83 42.31 -43.11
N MET A 1037 -23.53 41.48 -44.10
CA MET A 1037 -22.20 41.07 -44.49
C MET A 1037 -22.06 41.21 -45.99
N MET A 1038 -21.19 42.13 -46.44
CA MET A 1038 -21.00 42.43 -47.85
C MET A 1038 -19.53 42.29 -48.23
N SER A 1039 -19.23 41.50 -49.26
CA SER A 1039 -17.89 41.39 -49.83
C SER A 1039 -17.88 41.78 -51.31
N LEU A 1040 -16.83 42.48 -51.71
CA LEU A 1040 -16.53 42.85 -53.09
C LEU A 1040 -15.12 42.37 -53.43
N ALA A 1041 -15.00 41.41 -54.35
CA ALA A 1041 -13.72 40.96 -54.89
C ALA A 1041 -13.60 41.39 -56.35
N LYS A 1042 -12.69 42.34 -56.62
CA LYS A 1042 -12.50 42.93 -57.94
C LYS A 1042 -11.24 42.40 -58.61
N THR A 1043 -11.42 41.56 -59.62
CA THR A 1043 -10.34 41.01 -60.45
C THR A 1043 -10.13 41.85 -61.71
N PRO A 1044 -9.04 41.67 -62.49
CA PRO A 1044 -8.83 42.35 -63.77
C PRO A 1044 -9.79 41.98 -64.90
N ARG A 1045 -10.81 41.12 -64.66
CA ARG A 1045 -11.81 40.69 -65.64
C ARG A 1045 -13.24 40.85 -65.12
N ASP A 1046 -13.49 40.36 -63.91
CA ASP A 1046 -14.81 40.36 -63.28
C ASP A 1046 -14.79 40.99 -61.88
N SER A 1047 -15.91 41.63 -61.51
CA SER A 1047 -16.22 42.04 -60.14
C SER A 1047 -17.24 41.06 -59.55
N THR A 1048 -16.90 40.39 -58.45
CA THR A 1048 -17.87 39.55 -57.72
C THR A 1048 -18.30 40.23 -56.44
N VAL A 1049 -19.61 40.29 -56.22
CA VAL A 1049 -20.24 40.85 -55.01
C VAL A 1049 -21.04 39.74 -54.33
N GLN A 1050 -20.91 39.64 -53.02
CA GLN A 1050 -21.75 38.79 -52.19
C GLN A 1050 -22.37 39.63 -51.07
N ALA A 1051 -23.68 39.51 -50.91
CA ALA A 1051 -24.43 40.17 -49.84
C ALA A 1051 -25.20 39.12 -49.05
N TYR A 1052 -25.01 39.11 -47.74
CA TYR A 1052 -25.71 38.24 -46.80
C TYR A 1052 -26.31 39.10 -45.69
N GLN A 1053 -27.51 38.74 -45.23
CA GLN A 1053 -28.05 39.24 -43.98
C GLN A 1053 -28.17 38.07 -43.01
N CYS A 1054 -27.66 38.26 -41.79
CA CYS A 1054 -27.66 37.26 -40.74
C CYS A 1054 -28.46 37.78 -39.54
N GLY A 1055 -29.23 36.89 -38.93
CA GLY A 1055 -29.96 37.15 -37.68
C GLY A 1055 -29.58 36.15 -36.60
N LEU A 1056 -29.47 36.63 -35.36
CA LEU A 1056 -29.45 35.82 -34.14
C LEU A 1056 -30.68 36.17 -33.30
N TRP A 1057 -31.36 35.17 -32.75
CA TRP A 1057 -32.50 35.32 -31.85
C TRP A 1057 -32.51 34.23 -30.80
N PHE A 1058 -33.08 34.51 -29.63
CA PHE A 1058 -33.35 33.48 -28.64
C PHE A 1058 -34.50 32.58 -29.10
N CYS A 1059 -34.40 31.30 -28.77
CA CYS A 1059 -35.36 30.27 -29.11
C CYS A 1059 -35.48 29.26 -27.97
N LEU A 1060 -36.59 28.53 -27.95
CA LEU A 1060 -36.72 27.31 -27.16
C LEU A 1060 -36.33 26.13 -28.05
N ARG A 1061 -35.57 25.18 -27.52
CA ARG A 1061 -35.29 23.89 -28.18
C ARG A 1061 -35.61 22.74 -27.23
N SER A 1062 -36.27 21.71 -27.74
CA SER A 1062 -36.48 20.45 -27.02
C SER A 1062 -35.40 19.45 -27.40
N TYR A 1063 -34.88 18.74 -26.39
CA TYR A 1063 -33.76 17.82 -26.56
C TYR A 1063 -34.12 16.42 -26.10
N ASN A 1064 -33.74 15.43 -26.91
CA ASN A 1064 -33.63 14.04 -26.48
C ASN A 1064 -32.17 13.74 -26.17
N MET A 1065 -31.91 13.15 -25.01
CA MET A 1065 -30.58 12.99 -24.44
C MET A 1065 -30.40 11.59 -23.86
N THR A 1066 -29.32 10.92 -24.29
CA THR A 1066 -28.88 9.65 -23.71
C THR A 1066 -27.37 9.70 -23.46
N VAL A 1067 -26.93 9.06 -22.38
CA VAL A 1067 -25.53 8.76 -22.12
C VAL A 1067 -25.38 7.25 -22.21
N THR A 1068 -24.42 6.77 -23.00
CA THR A 1068 -24.12 5.34 -23.14
C THR A 1068 -22.60 5.12 -23.16
N ASN A 1069 -22.10 4.26 -22.29
CA ASN A 1069 -20.65 4.06 -22.05
C ASN A 1069 -19.90 5.38 -21.76
N GLY A 1070 -20.55 6.32 -21.06
CA GLY A 1070 -20.02 7.64 -20.76
C GLY A 1070 -19.99 8.63 -21.94
N VAL A 1071 -20.42 8.23 -23.14
CA VAL A 1071 -20.59 9.13 -24.29
C VAL A 1071 -22.00 9.71 -24.25
N ALA A 1072 -22.11 11.04 -24.21
CA ALA A 1072 -23.37 11.75 -24.35
C ALA A 1072 -23.79 11.88 -25.83
N ASN A 1073 -25.05 11.61 -26.12
CA ASN A 1073 -25.67 11.79 -27.42
C ASN A 1073 -26.90 12.70 -27.28
N ARG A 1074 -26.85 13.86 -27.93
CA ARG A 1074 -27.86 14.93 -27.83
C ARG A 1074 -28.47 15.21 -29.19
N SER A 1075 -29.78 15.11 -29.30
CA SER A 1075 -30.53 15.47 -30.51
C SER A 1075 -31.58 16.54 -30.22
N VAL A 1076 -31.80 17.45 -31.17
CA VAL A 1076 -32.89 18.43 -31.12
C VAL A 1076 -34.14 17.79 -31.72
N ILE A 1077 -35.24 17.81 -30.98
CA ILE A 1077 -36.54 17.27 -31.40
C ILE A 1077 -37.39 18.36 -32.06
N GLY A 1078 -37.43 19.56 -31.47
CA GLY A 1078 -38.17 20.71 -31.98
C GLY A 1078 -37.50 22.03 -31.63
N GLU A 1079 -37.82 23.07 -32.40
CA GLU A 1079 -37.38 24.44 -32.22
C GLU A 1079 -38.57 25.39 -32.28
N TRP A 1080 -38.64 26.33 -31.35
CA TRP A 1080 -39.69 27.33 -31.27
C TRP A 1080 -39.10 28.72 -31.02
N SER A 1081 -39.68 29.75 -31.66
CA SER A 1081 -39.15 31.11 -31.54
C SER A 1081 -40.21 32.20 -31.42
N LYS A 1082 -41.50 31.85 -31.27
CA LYS A 1082 -42.55 32.86 -31.01
C LYS A 1082 -42.42 33.37 -29.58
N SER A 1083 -42.15 34.66 -29.44
CA SER A 1083 -42.08 35.35 -28.15
C SER A 1083 -42.64 36.77 -28.25
N ASP A 1084 -43.46 37.16 -27.28
CA ASP A 1084 -44.01 38.51 -27.16
C ASP A 1084 -43.47 39.20 -25.90
N PHE A 1085 -43.44 40.55 -25.89
CA PHE A 1085 -42.91 41.34 -24.77
C PHE A 1085 -44.01 41.66 -23.75
N GLU A 1086 -43.81 41.23 -22.51
CA GLU A 1086 -44.67 41.60 -21.38
C GLU A 1086 -44.05 42.78 -20.60
N PRO A 1087 -44.79 43.87 -20.35
CA PRO A 1087 -44.28 45.01 -19.60
C PRO A 1087 -44.09 44.67 -18.12
N LYS A 1088 -43.09 45.32 -17.50
CA LYS A 1088 -42.74 45.14 -16.08
C LYS A 1088 -43.96 45.26 -15.17
N ASN A 1089 -44.15 44.29 -14.28
CA ASN A 1089 -45.21 44.27 -13.27
C ASN A 1089 -44.60 44.05 -11.86
N SER A 1090 -45.43 43.71 -10.87
CA SER A 1090 -44.96 43.50 -9.48
C SER A 1090 -44.28 42.15 -9.24
N ALA A 1091 -44.38 41.20 -10.17
CA ALA A 1091 -43.80 39.85 -10.07
C ALA A 1091 -42.58 39.66 -10.97
N HIS A 1092 -42.54 40.34 -12.13
CA HIS A 1092 -41.53 40.14 -13.16
C HIS A 1092 -40.99 41.47 -13.73
N TYR A 1093 -39.77 41.42 -14.25
CA TYR A 1093 -39.15 42.48 -15.05
C TYR A 1093 -39.91 42.67 -16.37
N GLY A 1094 -39.59 43.73 -17.13
CA GLY A 1094 -39.99 43.76 -18.54
C GLY A 1094 -39.25 42.64 -19.26
N GLU A 1095 -39.95 41.73 -19.92
CA GLU A 1095 -39.34 40.51 -20.45
C GLU A 1095 -40.04 39.97 -21.70
N TYR A 1096 -39.30 39.23 -22.51
CA TYR A 1096 -39.82 38.52 -23.67
C TYR A 1096 -40.18 37.11 -23.22
N VAL A 1097 -41.45 36.72 -23.38
CA VAL A 1097 -41.99 35.42 -22.94
C VAL A 1097 -42.30 34.56 -24.17
N PHE A 1098 -41.91 33.29 -24.16
CA PHE A 1098 -42.27 32.37 -25.24
C PHE A 1098 -43.70 31.85 -25.08
N LEU A 1099 -44.52 32.03 -26.12
CA LEU A 1099 -45.95 31.71 -26.13
C LEU A 1099 -46.28 30.63 -27.18
N ASP A 1100 -47.42 29.95 -27.03
CA ASP A 1100 -47.93 28.91 -27.94
C ASP A 1100 -46.95 27.74 -28.20
N ILE A 1101 -46.16 27.36 -27.17
CA ILE A 1101 -45.15 26.31 -27.29
C ILE A 1101 -45.81 24.95 -27.64
N PRO A 1102 -45.41 24.27 -28.72
CA PRO A 1102 -46.00 22.99 -29.12
C PRO A 1102 -45.86 21.87 -28.05
N PRO A 1103 -46.88 21.02 -27.84
CA PRO A 1103 -46.83 19.97 -26.83
C PRO A 1103 -45.75 18.91 -27.11
N GLU A 1104 -45.38 18.72 -28.37
CA GLU A 1104 -44.28 17.85 -28.83
C GLU A 1104 -42.90 18.23 -28.24
N MET A 1105 -42.75 19.47 -27.75
CA MET A 1105 -41.53 19.92 -27.08
C MET A 1105 -41.43 19.48 -25.60
N ASN A 1106 -42.46 18.80 -25.07
CA ASN A 1106 -42.61 18.42 -23.67
C ASN A 1106 -42.41 19.59 -22.69
N ALA A 1107 -42.93 20.78 -23.06
CA ALA A 1107 -42.89 21.96 -22.23
C ALA A 1107 -44.07 22.00 -21.26
N ASN A 1108 -43.77 22.11 -19.96
CA ASN A 1108 -44.78 22.26 -18.93
C ASN A 1108 -45.56 23.57 -19.10
N GLN A 1109 -46.89 23.47 -19.22
CA GLN A 1109 -47.80 24.60 -19.43
C GLN A 1109 -47.76 25.66 -18.31
N HIS A 1110 -47.19 25.34 -17.15
CA HIS A 1110 -47.02 26.27 -16.02
C HIS A 1110 -45.62 26.90 -15.95
N THR A 1111 -44.67 26.47 -16.78
CA THR A 1111 -43.30 27.01 -16.78
C THR A 1111 -43.21 28.22 -17.70
N ARG A 1112 -42.84 29.37 -17.12
CA ARG A 1112 -42.63 30.62 -17.83
C ARG A 1112 -41.21 30.68 -18.39
N TYR A 1113 -41.07 30.44 -19.69
CA TYR A 1113 -39.80 30.64 -20.41
C TYR A 1113 -39.67 32.10 -20.80
N SER A 1114 -38.74 32.84 -20.20
CA SER A 1114 -38.64 34.30 -20.37
C SER A 1114 -37.22 34.87 -20.33
N ILE A 1115 -37.07 36.06 -20.92
CA ILE A 1115 -35.79 36.77 -21.05
C ILE A 1115 -35.98 38.25 -20.71
N PRO A 1116 -35.42 38.73 -19.59
CA PRO A 1116 -35.43 40.14 -19.21
C PRO A 1116 -34.89 41.07 -20.30
N SER A 1117 -35.59 42.18 -20.53
CA SER A 1117 -35.29 43.11 -21.64
C SER A 1117 -33.97 43.85 -21.46
N ASP A 1118 -33.53 44.07 -20.21
CA ASP A 1118 -32.21 44.61 -19.90
C ASP A 1118 -31.09 43.69 -20.40
N SER A 1119 -31.23 42.39 -20.18
CA SER A 1119 -30.25 41.36 -20.53
C SER A 1119 -30.16 41.17 -22.05
N LEU A 1120 -31.32 41.22 -22.73
CA LEU A 1120 -31.39 41.24 -24.18
C LEU A 1120 -30.78 42.52 -24.77
N GLN A 1121 -31.01 43.67 -24.14
CA GLN A 1121 -30.48 44.96 -24.59
C GLN A 1121 -28.95 45.07 -24.39
N THR A 1122 -28.43 44.68 -23.22
CA THR A 1122 -26.98 44.61 -22.96
C THR A 1122 -26.28 43.62 -23.90
N LEU A 1123 -26.96 42.52 -24.31
CA LEU A 1123 -26.42 41.59 -25.30
C LEU A 1123 -26.41 42.18 -26.73
N ARG A 1124 -27.48 42.90 -27.14
CA ARG A 1124 -27.53 43.64 -28.42
C ARG A 1124 -26.37 44.64 -28.53
N GLU A 1125 -26.23 45.52 -27.53
CA GLU A 1125 -25.20 46.56 -27.51
C GLU A 1125 -23.76 46.02 -27.44
N PHE A 1126 -23.58 44.77 -27.02
CA PHE A 1126 -22.30 44.06 -27.10
C PHE A 1126 -22.08 43.44 -28.48
N MET A 1127 -23.09 42.78 -29.05
CA MET A 1127 -23.03 42.18 -30.39
C MET A 1127 -22.82 43.23 -31.48
N ASP A 1128 -23.54 44.34 -31.44
CA ASP A 1128 -23.49 45.38 -32.46
C ASP A 1128 -22.11 46.08 -32.54
N LYS A 1129 -21.33 46.04 -31.44
CA LYS A 1129 -19.92 46.49 -31.39
C LYS A 1129 -18.94 45.48 -32.01
N LEU A 1130 -19.33 44.21 -32.14
CA LEU A 1130 -18.52 43.13 -32.74
C LEU A 1130 -18.89 42.89 -34.21
N THR A 1131 -20.11 43.27 -34.64
CA THR A 1131 -20.60 43.17 -36.02
C THR A 1131 -20.46 44.48 -36.79
N LEU A 1132 -19.59 45.39 -36.34
CA LEU A 1132 -19.27 46.64 -37.01
C LEU A 1132 -17.78 46.67 -37.35
N GLY A 1133 -17.45 46.76 -38.64
CA GLY A 1133 -16.07 46.96 -39.10
C GLY A 1133 -15.84 46.49 -40.53
N ASN A 1134 -14.67 46.85 -41.05
CA ASN A 1134 -14.26 46.63 -42.43
C ASN A 1134 -13.00 45.76 -42.52
N ALA A 1135 -12.73 45.32 -43.76
CA ALA A 1135 -11.46 44.80 -44.20
C ALA A 1135 -11.18 45.26 -45.63
N SER A 1136 -9.91 45.47 -45.96
CA SER A 1136 -9.47 45.94 -47.27
C SER A 1136 -8.15 45.28 -47.68
N GLN A 1137 -7.93 45.13 -48.98
CA GLN A 1137 -6.67 44.64 -49.51
C GLN A 1137 -5.83 45.78 -50.09
N THR A 1138 -4.71 46.09 -49.45
CA THR A 1138 -3.73 47.08 -49.93
C THR A 1138 -2.41 46.37 -50.22
N THR A 1139 -1.91 46.44 -51.46
CA THR A 1139 -0.58 45.91 -51.85
C THR A 1139 -0.28 44.49 -51.34
N ASN A 1140 -1.03 43.50 -51.84
CA ASN A 1140 -0.98 42.07 -51.47
C ASN A 1140 -1.28 41.69 -50.01
N THR A 1141 -1.29 42.62 -49.04
CA THR A 1141 -1.72 42.35 -47.67
C THR A 1141 -3.20 42.66 -47.47
N MET A 1142 -3.84 41.90 -46.57
CA MET A 1142 -5.21 42.15 -46.11
C MET A 1142 -5.13 42.84 -44.75
N THR A 1143 -5.82 43.97 -44.60
CA THR A 1143 -6.05 44.62 -43.30
C THR A 1143 -7.49 44.38 -42.86
N TYR A 1144 -7.68 44.06 -41.58
CA TYR A 1144 -8.99 43.89 -40.93
C TYR A 1144 -9.04 44.84 -39.74
N ASP A 1145 -10.18 45.48 -39.50
CA ASP A 1145 -10.33 46.40 -38.37
C ASP A 1145 -10.24 45.66 -37.00
N THR A 1146 -10.68 44.40 -36.95
CA THR A 1146 -10.54 43.50 -35.79
C THR A 1146 -10.47 42.02 -36.21
N ASP A 1147 -9.97 41.16 -35.30
CA ASP A 1147 -9.97 39.71 -35.45
C ASP A 1147 -11.39 39.12 -35.64
N TRP A 1148 -12.43 39.77 -35.09
CA TRP A 1148 -13.82 39.37 -35.27
C TRP A 1148 -14.24 39.50 -36.74
N ILE A 1149 -13.90 40.63 -37.38
CA ILE A 1149 -14.14 40.88 -38.81
C ILE A 1149 -13.30 39.94 -39.68
N GLN A 1150 -12.09 39.55 -39.25
CA GLN A 1150 -11.30 38.52 -39.92
C GLN A 1150 -11.97 37.13 -39.87
N ALA A 1151 -12.48 36.71 -38.72
CA ALA A 1151 -13.19 35.44 -38.59
C ALA A 1151 -14.49 35.42 -39.42
N MET A 1152 -15.25 36.52 -39.39
CA MET A 1152 -16.45 36.72 -40.20
C MET A 1152 -16.15 36.71 -41.72
N GLY A 1153 -15.10 37.42 -42.15
CA GLY A 1153 -14.66 37.45 -43.56
C GLY A 1153 -14.07 36.13 -44.04
N ALA A 1154 -13.59 35.27 -43.14
CA ALA A 1154 -13.23 33.90 -43.45
C ALA A 1154 -14.47 33.00 -43.65
N ALA A 1155 -15.56 33.25 -42.90
CA ALA A 1155 -16.79 32.47 -42.98
C ALA A 1155 -17.58 32.68 -44.28
N THR A 1156 -17.64 33.92 -44.80
CA THR A 1156 -18.44 34.30 -45.99
C THR A 1156 -17.97 33.69 -47.30
N LYS A 1157 -16.76 33.12 -47.38
CA LYS A 1157 -16.18 32.47 -48.58
C LYS A 1157 -17.09 31.43 -49.26
N SER A 1158 -18.00 30.81 -48.50
CA SER A 1158 -19.07 29.97 -49.03
C SER A 1158 -20.31 30.10 -48.14
N PHE A 1159 -21.50 30.06 -48.73
CA PHE A 1159 -22.75 30.07 -47.98
C PHE A 1159 -22.87 28.89 -46.99
N SER A 1160 -22.31 27.71 -47.32
CA SER A 1160 -22.27 26.55 -46.42
C SER A 1160 -21.28 26.72 -45.24
N SER A 1161 -20.22 27.51 -45.44
CA SER A 1161 -19.28 27.90 -44.40
C SER A 1161 -19.93 28.93 -43.47
N LEU A 1162 -20.63 29.92 -44.03
CA LEU A 1162 -21.38 30.92 -43.28
C LEU A 1162 -22.53 30.31 -42.46
N SER A 1163 -23.29 29.36 -43.01
CA SER A 1163 -24.35 28.66 -42.28
C SER A 1163 -23.80 27.79 -41.14
N SER A 1164 -22.62 27.19 -41.31
CA SER A 1164 -21.91 26.45 -40.27
C SER A 1164 -21.34 27.37 -39.19
N TRP A 1165 -20.82 28.54 -39.57
CA TRP A 1165 -20.31 29.56 -38.64
C TRP A 1165 -21.42 30.16 -37.77
N ILE A 1166 -22.54 30.62 -38.35
CA ILE A 1166 -23.65 31.18 -37.56
C ILE A 1166 -24.27 30.13 -36.62
N SER A 1167 -24.29 28.86 -37.03
CA SER A 1167 -24.72 27.74 -36.19
C SER A 1167 -23.78 27.49 -35.01
N ARG A 1168 -22.45 27.64 -35.18
CA ARG A 1168 -21.47 27.53 -34.09
C ARG A 1168 -21.54 28.70 -33.11
N LEU A 1169 -21.75 29.92 -33.59
CA LEU A 1169 -21.98 31.09 -32.74
C LEU A 1169 -23.27 30.92 -31.91
N ALA A 1170 -24.35 30.47 -32.54
CA ALA A 1170 -25.61 30.15 -31.87
C ALA A 1170 -25.46 28.99 -30.85
N LEU A 1171 -24.67 27.95 -31.17
CA LEU A 1171 -24.39 26.84 -30.25
C LEU A 1171 -23.53 27.26 -29.05
N SER A 1172 -22.49 28.07 -29.26
CA SER A 1172 -21.63 28.58 -28.18
C SER A 1172 -22.42 29.41 -27.17
N LEU A 1173 -23.29 30.30 -27.66
CA LEU A 1173 -24.24 31.04 -26.82
C LEU A 1173 -25.25 30.12 -26.13
N THR A 1174 -25.81 29.14 -26.84
CA THR A 1174 -26.73 28.13 -26.27
C THR A 1174 -26.11 27.41 -25.07
N THR A 1175 -24.82 27.08 -25.14
CA THR A 1175 -24.09 26.43 -24.03
C THR A 1175 -23.93 27.35 -22.82
N ASP A 1176 -23.53 28.62 -22.98
CA ASP A 1176 -23.48 29.57 -21.84
C ASP A 1176 -24.87 29.80 -21.23
N ILE A 1177 -25.90 29.97 -22.06
CA ILE A 1177 -27.29 30.17 -21.59
C ILE A 1177 -27.83 28.96 -20.84
N GLN A 1178 -27.37 27.75 -21.16
CA GLN A 1178 -27.74 26.52 -20.45
C GLN A 1178 -26.94 26.32 -19.16
N LEU A 1179 -25.71 26.83 -19.09
CA LEU A 1179 -24.86 26.77 -17.88
C LEU A 1179 -25.10 27.91 -16.88
N THR A 1180 -25.62 29.06 -17.35
CA THR A 1180 -25.76 30.31 -16.55
C THR A 1180 -27.20 30.79 -16.39
N GLY A 1181 -28.14 30.24 -17.16
CA GLY A 1181 -29.57 30.47 -16.95
C GLY A 1181 -30.11 29.75 -15.72
N THR A 1182 -31.32 30.10 -15.30
CA THR A 1182 -31.96 29.57 -14.09
C THR A 1182 -33.17 28.70 -14.41
N VAL A 1183 -33.53 27.85 -13.45
CA VAL A 1183 -34.72 27.00 -13.42
C VAL A 1183 -35.48 27.31 -12.13
N GLN A 1184 -36.81 27.45 -12.18
CA GLN A 1184 -37.59 27.82 -11.00
C GLN A 1184 -37.78 26.62 -10.06
N SER A 1185 -37.38 26.81 -8.80
CA SER A 1185 -37.06 25.76 -7.81
C SER A 1185 -38.17 24.75 -7.46
N SER A 1186 -39.41 24.93 -7.92
CA SER A 1186 -40.56 24.13 -7.47
C SER A 1186 -40.73 22.78 -8.19
N ARG A 1187 -40.05 22.53 -9.32
CA ARG A 1187 -40.27 21.32 -10.16
C ARG A 1187 -38.98 20.62 -10.65
N ASN A 1188 -37.89 20.67 -9.88
CA ASN A 1188 -36.59 20.11 -10.29
C ASN A 1188 -36.61 18.61 -10.69
N PHE A 1189 -37.61 17.83 -10.26
CA PHE A 1189 -37.72 16.40 -10.57
C PHE A 1189 -38.39 16.07 -11.93
N GLU A 1190 -39.05 17.04 -12.59
CA GLU A 1190 -39.93 16.80 -13.74
C GLU A 1190 -39.22 16.19 -14.96
N TYR A 1191 -37.93 16.49 -15.11
CA TYR A 1191 -37.09 16.02 -16.23
C TYR A 1191 -35.93 15.13 -15.76
N ASN A 1192 -36.04 14.46 -14.61
CA ASN A 1192 -34.97 13.59 -14.08
C ASN A 1192 -34.68 12.39 -15.00
N GLY A 1193 -33.43 11.94 -14.97
CA GLY A 1193 -32.95 10.82 -15.77
C GLY A 1193 -33.18 9.45 -15.12
N THR A 1194 -33.47 8.45 -15.94
CA THR A 1194 -33.43 7.04 -15.55
C THR A 1194 -32.05 6.46 -15.82
N ALA A 1195 -31.42 5.93 -14.79
CA ALA A 1195 -30.14 5.21 -14.89
C ALA A 1195 -30.38 3.70 -15.07
N TYR A 1196 -29.55 3.06 -15.88
CA TYR A 1196 -29.62 1.63 -16.18
C TYR A 1196 -28.30 0.94 -15.86
N ILE A 1197 -28.39 -0.25 -15.26
CA ILE A 1197 -27.27 -1.15 -15.06
C ILE A 1197 -27.49 -2.45 -15.83
N MET A 1198 -26.41 -3.05 -16.33
CA MET A 1198 -26.47 -4.41 -16.87
C MET A 1198 -26.40 -5.38 -15.70
N ALA A 1199 -27.50 -6.07 -15.41
CA ALA A 1199 -27.58 -7.05 -14.33
C ALA A 1199 -27.54 -8.48 -14.90
N PRO A 1200 -26.72 -9.39 -14.35
CA PRO A 1200 -26.68 -10.77 -14.78
C PRO A 1200 -27.94 -11.52 -14.33
N ARG A 1201 -28.54 -12.27 -15.27
CA ARG A 1201 -29.69 -13.13 -15.07
C ARG A 1201 -29.27 -14.59 -15.07
N VAL A 1202 -29.79 -15.37 -14.13
CA VAL A 1202 -29.42 -16.77 -13.86
C VAL A 1202 -30.23 -17.72 -14.74
N GLU A 1203 -29.57 -18.53 -15.55
CA GLU A 1203 -30.17 -19.61 -16.35
C GLU A 1203 -29.54 -20.96 -15.97
N VAL A 1204 -30.35 -22.01 -15.74
CA VAL A 1204 -29.89 -23.28 -15.15
C VAL A 1204 -29.82 -24.42 -16.16
N ASN A 1205 -28.62 -25.00 -16.31
CA ASN A 1205 -28.34 -26.12 -17.20
C ASN A 1205 -28.52 -27.48 -16.49
N TRP A 1206 -29.78 -27.92 -16.37
CA TRP A 1206 -30.19 -29.15 -15.67
C TRP A 1206 -29.40 -30.42 -16.02
N TYR A 1207 -28.89 -30.53 -17.24
CA TYR A 1207 -28.06 -31.67 -17.69
C TYR A 1207 -26.84 -31.91 -16.77
N TRP A 1208 -26.17 -30.84 -16.32
CA TRP A 1208 -24.96 -30.97 -15.49
C TRP A 1208 -25.27 -31.35 -14.03
N ILE A 1209 -26.50 -31.15 -13.56
CA ILE A 1209 -26.96 -31.52 -12.21
C ILE A 1209 -27.15 -33.05 -12.09
N ALA A 1210 -27.37 -33.76 -13.20
CA ALA A 1210 -27.46 -35.23 -13.18
C ALA A 1210 -26.12 -35.91 -12.78
N TYR A 1211 -24.98 -35.28 -13.07
CA TYR A 1211 -23.66 -35.84 -12.80
C TYR A 1211 -23.38 -36.10 -11.30
N PRO A 1212 -23.50 -35.10 -10.39
CA PRO A 1212 -23.34 -35.36 -8.95
C PRO A 1212 -24.36 -36.38 -8.42
N VAL A 1213 -25.63 -36.30 -8.84
CA VAL A 1213 -26.72 -37.17 -8.33
C VAL A 1213 -26.45 -38.65 -8.66
N THR A 1214 -26.07 -38.95 -9.90
CA THR A 1214 -25.74 -40.33 -10.31
C THR A 1214 -24.57 -40.93 -9.54
N LEU A 1215 -23.54 -40.12 -9.19
CA LEU A 1215 -22.39 -40.60 -8.44
C LEU A 1215 -22.67 -40.83 -6.95
N MET A 1216 -23.60 -40.09 -6.34
CA MET A 1216 -24.11 -40.40 -5.00
C MET A 1216 -24.91 -41.71 -4.98
N ILE A 1217 -25.76 -41.97 -5.98
CA ILE A 1217 -26.48 -43.24 -6.09
C ILE A 1217 -25.48 -44.41 -6.19
N LEU A 1218 -24.45 -44.28 -7.02
CA LEU A 1218 -23.40 -45.29 -7.15
C LEU A 1218 -22.59 -45.48 -5.85
N ALA A 1219 -22.28 -44.40 -5.11
CA ALA A 1219 -21.57 -44.48 -3.83
C ALA A 1219 -22.41 -45.12 -2.72
N PHE A 1220 -23.71 -44.83 -2.63
CA PHE A 1220 -24.60 -45.48 -1.66
C PHE A 1220 -24.83 -46.96 -1.99
N VAL A 1221 -24.94 -47.33 -3.28
CA VAL A 1221 -24.96 -48.75 -3.69
C VAL A 1221 -23.65 -49.46 -3.34
N TYR A 1222 -22.51 -48.79 -3.46
CA TYR A 1222 -21.20 -49.33 -3.07
C TYR A 1222 -21.05 -49.47 -1.55
N LEU A 1223 -21.54 -48.50 -0.76
CA LEU A 1223 -21.62 -48.58 0.71
C LEU A 1223 -22.48 -49.76 1.17
N MET A 1224 -23.70 -49.90 0.63
CA MET A 1224 -24.63 -51.00 0.90
C MET A 1224 -24.17 -52.38 0.39
N GLN A 1225 -23.02 -52.46 -0.28
CA GLN A 1225 -22.35 -53.72 -0.66
C GLN A 1225 -21.05 -53.97 0.12
N THR A 1226 -20.65 -53.03 0.98
CA THR A 1226 -19.40 -53.07 1.76
C THR A 1226 -19.67 -53.23 3.26
N VAL A 1227 -20.83 -52.78 3.73
CA VAL A 1227 -21.47 -53.15 5.01
C VAL A 1227 -22.14 -54.52 4.87
#